data_AF-R7QKI3-F1
#
_entry.id   AF-R7QKI3-F1
#
_cell.length_a   1.000
_cell.length_b   1.000
_cell.length_c   1.000
_cell.angle_alpha   90.00
_cell.angle_beta   90.00
_cell.angle_gamma   90.00
#
_symmetry.space_group_name_H-M   'P 1'
#
loop_
_entity.id
_entity.type
_entity.pdbx_description
1 polymer ?
#
loop_
_entity_poly.entity_id
_entity_poly.type
_entity_poly.pdbx_seq_one_letter_code
_entity_poly.pdbx_strand_id
1 'polypeptide(L)'
;MLPTKRNAASGTERLGVVLLAAGYGTRLQRDIGSTPSLSMLAGTPKPLLPLCGQPILSHWLSQLQTIPSISHIFVVTNEAHLPLYQQWKAELPVHHHLGVSILSDGSIDNASRLGAIKDIAIGLNSLKTTSADKALIIACDTILPDIDMLDYVSKFVDGEHSAATFAYPLADMNDCVRRGMFKFRTELSGELIAEAVIEKPKSPELAPSNLASAPIYLLRKNLWQTLGHFSEEQENLGVPLEKRDAPGFWLAWLVPKHSCRLFQVVQRIDIGSLQHYKDALWDLTLPKSGMRSSKVPRRAKYEPAVGRAFPRAGFLGNPSDGYGGKVIAFSLASEGYAEVVATPHDSFAVRSNPKHEHLESYNSLSQFLDHVDNFGIHYGARVLVLAASAMFARVYKQYMQDQSAAGEEQDGKKDSFSLLPNCQLTYSTSIPARIGLSGSSAFILATLLALARYHGTSLPEINPDIHFWPKLMRSAETDLLGIACGLQDRVIQLMQGCVTMDFTGMTSGEEWKWLPDGCLPEMWIAYRGEGTIGEDSGKVHSNLRSRYDAKDSEVLAIVKELCSLVDSGQIILEQGAKGNREVYKELPHLISKNFQLRVALVGPHVVGKQNTDLVSIAKQAGLAAKMTGSGGCALCLPNPVRQLSGSEVAGAKAVFEKHDMVLHKVEVLPRREWLP
;
A
#
# COMPACT_ATOMS: atom_id res chain seq x y z
N MET A 1 4.43 -11.22 42.04
CA MET A 1 5.52 -10.37 42.58
C MET A 1 5.75 -9.24 41.60
N LEU A 2 5.40 -8.01 42.00
CA LEU A 2 5.65 -6.78 41.24
C LEU A 2 7.16 -6.56 41.12
N PRO A 3 7.70 -6.16 39.95
CA PRO A 3 9.10 -5.80 39.86
C PRO A 3 9.35 -4.49 40.61
N THR A 4 10.30 -4.55 41.53
CA THR A 4 10.75 -3.48 42.40
C THR A 4 11.33 -2.33 41.60
N LYS A 5 10.91 -1.11 41.95
CA LYS A 5 11.49 0.17 41.51
C LYS A 5 13.01 0.11 41.64
N ARG A 6 13.73 0.19 40.50
CA ARG A 6 15.16 0.47 40.51
C ARG A 6 15.37 1.91 41.01
N ASN A 7 16.24 2.03 42.00
CA ASN A 7 16.61 3.28 42.65
C ASN A 7 17.12 4.29 41.61
N ALA A 8 16.44 5.43 41.56
CA ALA A 8 16.96 6.66 40.97
C ALA A 8 18.00 7.25 41.94
N ALA A 9 19.26 7.30 41.51
CA ALA A 9 20.22 8.23 42.08
C ALA A 9 21.30 8.63 41.06
N SER A 10 21.42 9.95 40.89
CA SER A 10 22.58 10.77 40.48
C SER A 10 22.55 11.36 39.06
N GLY A 11 22.23 12.67 39.01
CA GLY A 11 22.23 13.53 37.81
C GLY A 11 20.98 13.34 36.95
N THR A 12 19.97 14.22 37.05
CA THR A 12 18.82 14.14 36.13
C THR A 12 19.24 14.61 34.75
N GLU A 13 19.84 13.71 34.00
CA GLU A 13 20.09 13.89 32.58
C GLU A 13 18.77 14.19 31.86
N ARG A 14 18.71 15.32 31.13
CA ARG A 14 17.45 15.79 30.50
C ARG A 14 17.58 15.82 28.99
N LEU A 15 16.54 15.32 28.33
CA LEU A 15 16.45 15.24 26.88
C LEU A 15 15.82 16.51 26.31
N GLY A 16 16.52 17.21 25.43
CA GLY A 16 15.92 18.20 24.54
C GLY A 16 15.46 17.56 23.24
N VAL A 17 14.41 18.10 22.62
CA VAL A 17 13.93 17.62 21.31
C VAL A 17 13.99 18.73 20.28
N VAL A 18 14.45 18.41 19.07
CA VAL A 18 14.43 19.28 17.88
C VAL A 18 13.63 18.58 16.79
N LEU A 19 12.52 19.19 16.39
CA LEU A 19 11.63 18.72 15.34
C LEU A 19 11.84 19.59 14.10
N LEU A 20 12.34 19.00 13.00
CA LEU A 20 12.64 19.72 11.77
C LEU A 20 11.41 19.77 10.85
N ALA A 21 10.97 20.98 10.55
CA ALA A 21 9.73 21.25 9.85
C ALA A 21 9.82 22.40 8.81
N ALA A 22 11.03 22.92 8.54
CA ALA A 22 11.27 24.06 7.64
C ALA A 22 11.22 23.72 6.13
N GLY A 23 11.04 22.44 5.77
CA GLY A 23 11.02 22.01 4.37
C GLY A 23 9.83 22.54 3.59
N TYR A 24 10.09 23.16 2.43
CA TYR A 24 9.05 23.68 1.52
C TYR A 24 8.25 22.59 0.77
N GLY A 25 8.79 21.37 0.70
CA GLY A 25 8.08 20.24 0.08
C GLY A 25 7.63 20.47 -1.36
N THR A 26 8.39 21.22 -2.15
CA THR A 26 8.02 21.76 -3.47
C THR A 26 7.42 20.72 -4.42
N ARG A 27 7.94 19.48 -4.42
CA ARG A 27 7.39 18.37 -5.22
C ARG A 27 5.97 18.02 -4.79
N LEU A 28 5.74 17.73 -3.51
CA LEU A 28 4.42 17.38 -2.99
C LEU A 28 3.43 18.53 -3.17
N GLN A 29 3.83 19.78 -2.92
CA GLN A 29 2.98 20.95 -3.15
C GLN A 29 2.58 21.11 -4.61
N ARG A 30 3.51 20.87 -5.55
CA ARG A 30 3.20 20.84 -6.98
C ARG A 30 2.22 19.73 -7.34
N ASP A 31 2.46 18.52 -6.83
CA ASP A 31 1.58 17.37 -7.07
C ASP A 31 0.16 17.66 -6.55
N ILE A 32 0.02 18.18 -5.32
CA ILE A 32 -1.25 18.61 -4.72
C ILE A 32 -1.91 19.73 -5.56
N GLY A 33 -1.17 20.77 -5.91
CA GLY A 33 -1.68 21.90 -6.71
C GLY A 33 -2.14 21.49 -8.11
N SER A 34 -1.53 20.45 -8.69
CA SER A 34 -1.95 19.86 -9.97
C SER A 34 -3.12 18.88 -9.86
N THR A 35 -3.59 18.59 -8.64
CA THR A 35 -4.68 17.64 -8.36
C THR A 35 -5.88 18.40 -7.80
N PRO A 36 -6.86 18.81 -8.63
CA PRO A 36 -7.96 19.67 -8.19
C PRO A 36 -8.78 19.15 -7.00
N SER A 37 -8.88 17.82 -6.83
CA SER A 37 -9.57 17.23 -5.68
C SER A 37 -8.87 17.51 -4.36
N LEU A 38 -7.56 17.77 -4.34
CA LEU A 38 -6.75 18.00 -3.14
C LEU A 38 -6.46 19.48 -2.88
N SER A 39 -7.14 20.41 -3.56
CA SER A 39 -6.89 21.86 -3.46
C SER A 39 -6.93 22.40 -2.03
N MET A 40 -7.75 21.80 -1.16
CA MET A 40 -7.84 22.13 0.27
C MET A 40 -6.56 21.86 1.07
N LEU A 41 -5.63 21.07 0.53
CA LEU A 41 -4.33 20.77 1.13
C LEU A 41 -3.20 21.64 0.57
N ALA A 42 -3.47 22.45 -0.46
CA ALA A 42 -2.47 23.32 -1.07
C ALA A 42 -2.00 24.38 -0.08
N GLY A 43 -0.68 24.59 0.01
CA GLY A 43 -0.06 25.51 0.96
C GLY A 43 0.18 24.91 2.36
N THR A 44 -0.37 23.72 2.66
CA THR A 44 -0.12 23.05 3.94
C THR A 44 1.28 22.41 3.96
N PRO A 45 2.18 22.77 4.89
CA PRO A 45 3.51 22.17 5.01
C PRO A 45 3.41 20.65 5.21
N LYS A 46 4.39 19.89 4.70
CA LYS A 46 4.35 18.42 4.81
C LYS A 46 4.08 17.93 6.24
N PRO A 47 4.79 18.41 7.28
CA PRO A 47 4.55 17.93 8.65
C PRO A 47 3.15 18.29 9.19
N LEU A 48 2.43 19.21 8.55
CA LEU A 48 1.09 19.61 8.94
C LEU A 48 -0.02 18.94 8.11
N LEU A 49 0.31 18.13 7.11
CA LEU A 49 -0.69 17.36 6.39
C LEU A 49 -1.39 16.36 7.34
N PRO A 50 -2.71 16.20 7.21
CA PRO A 50 -3.46 15.32 8.08
C PRO A 50 -3.23 13.84 7.74
N LEU A 51 -3.05 13.01 8.75
CA LEU A 51 -2.84 11.57 8.59
C LEU A 51 -3.35 10.86 9.85
N CYS A 52 -4.29 9.92 9.69
CA CYS A 52 -4.86 9.18 10.81
C CYS A 52 -5.42 10.08 11.93
N GLY A 53 -6.09 11.18 11.55
CA GLY A 53 -6.85 12.03 12.47
C GLY A 53 -6.10 13.25 12.98
N GLN A 54 -4.80 13.37 12.71
CA GLN A 54 -3.96 14.48 13.19
C GLN A 54 -2.84 14.83 12.20
N PRO A 55 -2.23 16.01 12.31
CA PRO A 55 -1.03 16.36 11.54
C PRO A 55 0.10 15.33 11.69
N ILE A 56 0.88 15.09 10.63
CA ILE A 56 2.04 14.17 10.64
C ILE A 56 2.97 14.45 11.83
N LEU A 57 3.30 15.72 12.09
CA LEU A 57 4.12 16.18 13.20
C LEU A 57 3.54 15.77 14.56
N SER A 58 2.21 15.79 14.72
CA SER A 58 1.55 15.48 15.98
C SER A 58 1.73 14.01 16.39
N HIS A 59 1.96 13.09 15.45
CA HIS A 59 2.27 11.69 15.78
C HIS A 59 3.56 11.57 16.59
N TRP A 60 4.55 12.42 16.32
CA TRP A 60 5.77 12.48 17.13
C TRP A 60 5.50 13.01 18.52
N LEU A 61 4.66 14.04 18.67
CA LEU A 61 4.31 14.54 20.01
C LEU A 61 3.66 13.46 20.88
N SER A 62 2.76 12.65 20.31
CA SER A 62 2.15 11.52 21.03
C SER A 62 3.19 10.50 21.51
N GLN A 63 4.20 10.17 20.69
CA GLN A 63 5.27 9.26 21.11
C GLN A 63 6.21 9.91 22.14
N LEU A 64 6.53 11.20 21.98
CA LEU A 64 7.48 11.90 22.85
C LEU A 64 6.95 12.08 24.27
N GLN A 65 5.63 12.20 24.45
CA GLN A 65 5.00 12.36 25.76
C GLN A 65 5.17 11.16 26.69
N THR A 66 5.49 9.98 26.15
CA THR A 66 5.81 8.81 26.98
C THR A 66 7.16 8.96 27.68
N ILE A 67 7.99 9.93 27.27
CA ILE A 67 9.33 10.16 27.81
C ILE A 67 9.28 11.16 28.98
N PRO A 68 9.55 10.73 30.23
CA PRO A 68 9.35 11.55 31.41
C PRO A 68 10.38 12.68 31.60
N SER A 69 11.50 12.67 30.87
CA SER A 69 12.66 13.54 31.09
C SER A 69 12.89 14.58 29.98
N ILE A 70 11.86 14.90 29.19
CA ILE A 70 11.95 15.95 28.16
C ILE A 70 12.02 17.33 28.84
N SER A 71 13.10 18.08 28.61
CA SER A 71 13.24 19.45 29.11
C SER A 71 12.48 20.46 28.28
N HIS A 72 12.53 20.33 26.95
CA HIS A 72 11.88 21.24 25.99
C HIS A 72 11.86 20.62 24.58
N ILE A 73 10.88 21.01 23.78
CA ILE A 73 10.71 20.64 22.37
C ILE A 73 10.75 21.92 21.53
N PHE A 74 11.70 21.99 20.61
CA PHE A 74 11.78 23.05 19.61
C PHE A 74 11.36 22.52 18.24
N VAL A 75 10.35 23.15 17.63
CA VAL A 75 9.96 22.91 16.24
C VAL A 75 10.61 23.99 15.39
N VAL A 76 11.54 23.62 14.52
CA VAL A 76 12.23 24.54 13.62
C VAL A 76 11.49 24.54 12.28
N THR A 77 10.94 25.70 11.91
CA THR A 77 10.22 25.92 10.65
C THR A 77 10.78 27.14 9.92
N ASN A 78 10.23 27.43 8.75
CA ASN A 78 10.57 28.64 8.00
C ASN A 78 9.58 29.78 8.29
N GLU A 79 9.98 31.01 7.95
CA GLU A 79 9.20 32.21 8.23
C GLU A 79 7.86 32.21 7.47
N ALA A 80 7.86 31.70 6.23
CA ALA A 80 6.64 31.61 5.41
C ALA A 80 5.56 30.70 6.03
N HIS A 81 5.96 29.62 6.70
CA HIS A 81 5.05 28.67 7.33
C HIS A 81 4.86 28.91 8.83
N LEU A 82 5.61 29.84 9.44
CA LEU A 82 5.55 30.13 10.87
C LEU A 82 4.11 30.34 11.40
N PRO A 83 3.22 31.10 10.72
CA PRO A 83 1.84 31.28 11.19
C PRO A 83 1.06 29.96 11.27
N LEU A 84 1.28 29.03 10.33
CA LEU A 84 0.61 27.73 10.30
C LEU A 84 1.04 26.84 11.49
N TYR A 85 2.32 26.88 11.85
CA TYR A 85 2.82 26.15 13.03
C TYR A 85 2.39 26.80 14.34
N GLN A 86 2.23 28.13 14.38
CA GLN A 86 1.66 28.81 15.54
C GLN A 86 0.18 28.44 15.74
N GLN A 87 -0.60 28.40 14.64
CA GLN A 87 -1.98 27.93 14.68
C GLN A 87 -2.05 26.47 15.13
N TRP A 88 -1.25 25.57 14.52
CA TRP A 88 -1.17 24.17 14.94
C TRP A 88 -0.86 24.04 16.43
N LYS A 89 0.13 24.80 16.93
CA LYS A 89 0.48 24.81 18.36
C LYS A 89 -0.71 25.26 19.19
N ALA A 90 -1.48 26.27 18.76
CA ALA A 90 -2.65 26.78 19.49
C ALA A 90 -3.80 25.75 19.58
N GLU A 91 -3.89 24.82 18.63
CA GLU A 91 -4.90 23.77 18.56
C GLU A 91 -4.51 22.48 19.31
N LEU A 92 -3.31 22.41 19.89
CA LEU A 92 -2.88 21.26 20.67
C LEU A 92 -3.72 21.08 21.95
N PRO A 93 -3.84 19.86 22.49
CA PRO A 93 -4.37 19.68 23.85
C PRO A 93 -3.49 20.38 24.89
N VAL A 94 -4.07 20.98 25.94
CA VAL A 94 -3.35 21.76 26.99
C VAL A 94 -2.07 21.08 27.50
N HIS A 95 -2.12 19.76 27.70
CA HIS A 95 -0.97 18.97 28.18
C HIS A 95 0.14 18.79 27.13
N HIS A 96 -0.14 18.94 25.84
CA HIS A 96 0.83 18.94 24.74
C HIS A 96 1.51 20.30 24.55
N HIS A 97 0.91 21.42 25.02
CA HIS A 97 1.50 22.75 24.84
C HIS A 97 2.74 22.99 25.70
N LEU A 98 2.79 22.36 26.88
CA LEU A 98 3.84 22.61 27.86
C LEU A 98 5.19 22.15 27.31
N GLY A 99 6.10 23.11 27.12
CA GLY A 99 7.46 22.84 26.64
C GLY A 99 7.62 22.78 25.12
N VAL A 100 6.63 23.16 24.32
CA VAL A 100 6.80 23.30 22.85
C VAL A 100 7.06 24.75 22.47
N SER A 101 8.11 25.02 21.69
CA SER A 101 8.40 26.33 21.09
C SER A 101 8.61 26.22 19.59
N ILE A 102 8.08 27.17 18.82
CA ILE A 102 8.28 27.24 17.38
C ILE A 102 9.41 28.24 17.11
N LEU A 103 10.39 27.84 16.31
CA LEU A 103 11.53 28.66 15.88
C LEU A 103 11.43 28.84 14.37
N SER A 104 11.73 30.05 13.91
CA SER A 104 11.88 30.36 12.49
C SER A 104 13.36 30.35 12.12
N ASP A 105 13.67 29.77 10.97
CA ASP A 105 14.99 29.88 10.32
C ASP A 105 15.15 31.20 9.54
N GLY A 106 14.09 32.00 9.44
CA GLY A 106 14.05 33.28 8.74
C GLY A 106 13.89 33.20 7.22
N SER A 107 13.82 32.01 6.62
CA SER A 107 13.63 31.86 5.17
C SER A 107 12.16 32.06 4.78
N ILE A 108 11.93 32.74 3.66
CA ILE A 108 10.58 33.07 3.15
C ILE A 108 10.21 32.30 1.88
N ASP A 109 11.19 31.67 1.24
CA ASP A 109 10.98 30.82 0.07
C ASP A 109 12.06 29.72 -0.03
N ASN A 110 11.86 28.77 -0.95
CA ASN A 110 12.80 27.66 -1.13
C ASN A 110 14.19 28.10 -1.64
N ALA A 111 14.33 29.28 -2.25
CA ALA A 111 15.63 29.77 -2.74
C ALA A 111 16.47 30.37 -1.61
N SER A 112 15.82 31.01 -0.64
CA SER A 112 16.40 31.60 0.57
C SER A 112 16.62 30.61 1.71
N ARG A 113 16.29 29.32 1.52
CA ARG A 113 16.40 28.29 2.56
C ARG A 113 17.80 28.20 3.15
N LEU A 114 17.89 28.07 4.47
CA LEU A 114 19.16 27.84 5.15
C LEU A 114 19.61 26.39 5.05
N GLY A 115 18.64 25.48 5.04
CA GLY A 115 18.85 24.06 4.87
C GLY A 115 18.90 23.27 6.18
N ALA A 116 18.66 21.97 6.09
CA ALA A 116 18.41 21.10 7.23
C ALA A 116 19.56 21.07 8.26
N ILE A 117 20.83 21.18 7.84
CA ILE A 117 21.96 21.24 8.78
C ILE A 117 21.89 22.50 9.65
N LYS A 118 21.57 23.66 9.04
CA LYS A 118 21.43 24.92 9.75
C LYS A 118 20.19 24.90 10.64
N ASP A 119 19.09 24.30 10.21
CA ASP A 119 17.88 24.12 11.03
C ASP A 119 18.16 23.29 12.30
N ILE A 120 18.92 22.19 12.17
CA ILE A 120 19.35 21.41 13.33
C ILE A 120 20.20 22.28 14.27
N ALA A 121 21.15 23.04 13.72
CA ALA A 121 22.01 23.91 14.52
C ALA A 121 21.22 24.98 15.28
N ILE A 122 20.19 25.59 14.66
CA ILE A 122 19.26 26.52 15.33
C ILE A 122 18.61 25.84 16.54
N GLY A 123 18.00 24.67 16.33
CA GLY A 123 17.34 23.92 17.41
C GLY A 123 18.29 23.52 18.54
N LEU A 124 19.49 23.01 18.22
CA LEU A 124 20.49 22.64 19.22
C LEU A 124 21.04 23.86 19.97
N ASN A 125 21.22 24.99 19.30
CA ASN A 125 21.62 26.23 19.96
C ASN A 125 20.56 26.73 20.93
N SER A 126 19.27 26.62 20.58
CA SER A 126 18.18 26.91 21.51
C SER A 126 18.12 25.93 22.67
N LEU A 127 18.44 24.64 22.48
CA LEU A 127 18.54 23.69 23.59
C LEU A 127 19.62 24.05 24.63
N LYS A 128 20.67 24.78 24.24
CA LYS A 128 21.72 25.25 25.19
C LYS A 128 21.18 26.21 26.24
N THR A 129 20.05 26.88 26.01
CA THR A 129 19.40 27.76 26.99
C THR A 129 18.53 27.00 27.99
N THR A 130 18.40 25.69 27.80
CA THR A 130 17.61 24.79 28.66
C THR A 130 18.53 23.92 29.53
N SER A 131 17.93 23.07 30.36
CA SER A 131 18.66 22.05 31.16
C SER A 131 19.03 20.79 30.37
N ALA A 132 18.80 20.76 29.05
CA ALA A 132 19.14 19.61 28.21
C ALA A 132 20.66 19.35 28.15
N ASP A 133 21.02 18.08 28.27
CA ASP A 133 22.38 17.56 28.02
C ASP A 133 22.42 16.50 26.91
N LYS A 134 21.24 16.14 26.38
CA LYS A 134 21.05 15.27 25.23
C LYS A 134 20.03 15.90 24.28
N ALA A 135 20.12 15.56 23.01
CA ALA A 135 19.19 15.99 21.99
C ALA A 135 18.64 14.80 21.21
N LEU A 136 17.33 14.77 21.01
CA LEU A 136 16.64 13.94 20.03
C LEU A 136 16.23 14.85 18.86
N ILE A 137 16.74 14.57 17.67
CA ILE A 137 16.48 15.33 16.45
C ILE A 137 15.66 14.45 15.52
N ILE A 138 14.56 14.97 14.97
CA ILE A 138 13.64 14.23 14.11
C ILE A 138 13.28 15.06 12.88
N ALA A 139 13.42 14.52 11.67
CA ALA A 139 12.78 15.09 10.49
C ALA A 139 11.29 14.73 10.46
N CYS A 140 10.42 15.74 10.46
CA CYS A 140 8.98 15.55 10.71
C CYS A 140 8.15 15.30 9.44
N ASP A 141 8.78 14.99 8.33
CA ASP A 141 8.15 14.37 7.16
C ASP A 141 8.29 12.83 7.16
N THR A 142 8.90 12.28 8.21
CA THR A 142 9.09 10.85 8.42
C THR A 142 8.23 10.34 9.58
N ILE A 143 7.71 9.12 9.47
CA ILE A 143 7.01 8.39 10.53
C ILE A 143 7.66 7.02 10.72
N LEU A 144 7.85 6.63 11.98
CA LEU A 144 8.19 5.27 12.36
C LEU A 144 6.97 4.62 13.02
N PRO A 145 6.22 3.78 12.30
CA PRO A 145 5.08 3.07 12.88
C PRO A 145 5.56 1.95 13.83
N ASP A 146 4.73 1.63 14.83
CA ASP A 146 4.91 0.47 15.72
C ASP A 146 6.20 0.46 16.54
N ILE A 147 6.70 1.65 16.88
CA ILE A 147 7.83 1.82 17.80
C ILE A 147 7.39 2.47 19.11
N ASP A 148 8.12 2.17 20.18
CA ASP A 148 8.10 2.94 21.42
C ASP A 148 9.42 3.72 21.55
N MET A 149 9.37 5.03 21.32
CA MET A 149 10.55 5.90 21.41
C MET A 149 11.18 5.91 22.80
N LEU A 150 10.42 5.62 23.86
CA LEU A 150 10.97 5.56 25.22
C LEU A 150 12.03 4.46 25.36
N ASP A 151 11.82 3.30 24.73
CA ASP A 151 12.78 2.19 24.78
C ASP A 151 14.12 2.57 24.14
N TYR A 152 14.09 3.19 22.95
CA TYR A 152 15.30 3.61 22.25
C TYR A 152 16.03 4.76 22.98
N VAL A 153 15.28 5.72 23.51
CA VAL A 153 15.85 6.81 24.31
C VAL A 153 16.50 6.27 25.58
N SER A 154 15.84 5.35 26.29
CA SER A 154 16.39 4.74 27.51
C SER A 154 17.69 3.99 27.22
N LYS A 155 17.72 3.18 26.15
CA LYS A 155 18.94 2.48 25.70
C LYS A 155 20.09 3.42 25.34
N PHE A 156 19.79 4.61 24.81
CA PHE A 156 20.81 5.60 24.52
C PHE A 156 21.32 6.30 25.78
N VAL A 157 20.42 6.66 26.70
CA VAL A 157 20.78 7.29 27.98
C VAL A 157 21.70 6.37 28.80
N ASP A 158 21.32 5.09 28.92
CA ASP A 158 22.07 4.08 29.67
C ASP A 158 23.35 3.60 28.96
N GLY A 159 23.47 3.87 27.66
CA GLY A 159 24.60 3.42 26.82
C GLY A 159 25.79 4.37 26.84
N GLU A 160 26.97 3.86 26.49
CA GLU A 160 28.23 4.63 26.50
C GLU A 160 28.47 5.49 25.24
N HIS A 161 27.69 5.27 24.16
CA HIS A 161 27.89 5.96 22.90
C HIS A 161 27.51 7.45 22.98
N SER A 162 28.27 8.30 22.29
CA SER A 162 28.01 9.74 22.23
C SER A 162 26.93 10.13 21.22
N ALA A 163 26.67 9.26 20.24
CA ALA A 163 25.63 9.42 19.23
C ALA A 163 24.90 8.10 18.98
N ALA A 164 23.63 8.21 18.59
CA ALA A 164 22.88 7.11 17.98
C ALA A 164 21.99 7.63 16.85
N THR A 165 21.64 6.74 15.92
CA THR A 165 20.73 7.04 14.80
C THR A 165 19.90 5.81 14.48
N PHE A 166 18.86 6.00 13.68
CA PHE A 166 17.90 4.96 13.33
C PHE A 166 18.16 4.46 11.92
N ALA A 167 17.98 3.15 11.75
CA ALA A 167 18.19 2.49 10.47
C ALA A 167 17.10 1.45 10.21
N TYR A 168 16.82 1.17 8.95
CA TYR A 168 15.80 0.19 8.57
C TYR A 168 16.23 -0.55 7.30
N PRO A 169 15.82 -1.82 7.13
CA PRO A 169 16.14 -2.57 5.92
C PRO A 169 15.36 -2.01 4.72
N LEU A 170 16.04 -1.79 3.61
CA LEU A 170 15.39 -1.50 2.33
C LEU A 170 14.83 -2.80 1.73
N ALA A 171 13.56 -2.73 1.34
CA ALA A 171 12.91 -3.79 0.58
C ALA A 171 13.42 -3.83 -0.88
N ASP A 172 13.55 -2.67 -1.52
CA ASP A 172 14.14 -2.51 -2.86
C ASP A 172 15.46 -1.76 -2.77
N MET A 173 16.54 -2.43 -3.18
CA MET A 173 17.88 -1.83 -3.19
C MET A 173 18.01 -0.69 -4.20
N ASN A 174 17.15 -0.57 -5.21
CA ASN A 174 17.15 0.56 -6.13
C ASN A 174 16.84 1.89 -5.45
N ASP A 175 16.13 1.86 -4.31
CA ASP A 175 15.84 3.06 -3.53
C ASP A 175 17.04 3.59 -2.74
N CYS A 176 18.17 2.85 -2.70
CA CYS A 176 19.37 3.29 -1.98
C CYS A 176 19.89 4.65 -2.46
N VAL A 177 19.69 5.00 -3.73
CA VAL A 177 20.16 6.25 -4.35
C VAL A 177 19.51 7.51 -3.77
N ARG A 178 18.50 7.36 -2.91
CA ARG A 178 17.78 8.45 -2.27
C ARG A 178 18.09 8.58 -0.77
N ARG A 179 18.91 7.70 -0.21
CA ARG A 179 19.07 7.52 1.24
C ARG A 179 20.53 7.34 1.63
N GLY A 180 20.84 7.61 2.90
CA GLY A 180 22.12 7.23 3.50
C GLY A 180 22.16 5.74 3.78
N MET A 181 23.21 5.05 3.34
CA MET A 181 23.36 3.60 3.51
C MET A 181 24.50 3.30 4.48
N PHE A 182 24.24 2.47 5.49
CA PHE A 182 25.22 2.18 6.55
C PHE A 182 26.14 1.02 6.17
N LYS A 183 27.43 1.21 6.41
CA LYS A 183 28.33 0.11 6.76
C LYS A 183 28.35 0.01 8.29
N PHE A 184 28.19 -1.19 8.82
CA PHE A 184 28.10 -1.40 10.26
C PHE A 184 28.76 -2.71 10.67
N ARG A 185 29.08 -2.82 11.96
CA ARG A 185 29.47 -4.05 12.63
C ARG A 185 28.49 -4.38 13.75
N THR A 186 28.43 -5.65 14.10
CA THR A 186 27.66 -6.13 15.25
C THR A 186 28.62 -6.48 16.39
N GLU A 187 28.46 -5.82 17.52
CA GLU A 187 29.21 -6.12 18.74
C GLU A 187 28.73 -7.45 19.36
N LEU A 188 29.51 -8.04 20.26
CA LEU A 188 29.14 -9.29 20.96
C LEU A 188 27.84 -9.15 21.77
N SER A 189 27.51 -7.92 22.20
CA SER A 189 26.24 -7.58 22.85
C SER A 189 25.02 -7.67 21.91
N GLY A 190 25.23 -7.81 20.60
CA GLY A 190 24.20 -7.69 19.56
C GLY A 190 23.94 -6.26 19.11
N GLU A 191 24.67 -5.27 19.64
CA GLU A 191 24.52 -3.87 19.26
C GLU A 191 25.13 -3.60 17.88
N LEU A 192 24.40 -2.84 17.05
CA LEU A 192 24.88 -2.43 15.74
C LEU A 192 25.60 -1.09 15.87
N ILE A 193 26.84 -1.01 15.40
CA ILE A 193 27.67 0.20 15.43
C ILE A 193 28.00 0.62 14.00
N ALA A 194 27.73 1.88 13.68
CA ALA A 194 28.04 2.44 12.37
C ALA A 194 29.56 2.58 12.20
N GLU A 195 30.07 2.13 11.06
CA GLU A 195 31.47 2.31 10.65
C GLU A 195 31.62 3.38 9.58
N ALA A 196 30.64 3.48 8.68
CA ALA A 196 30.58 4.50 7.64
C ALA A 196 29.15 4.70 7.16
N VAL A 197 28.90 5.85 6.51
CA VAL A 197 27.65 6.14 5.81
C VAL A 197 27.98 6.59 4.40
N ILE A 198 27.32 6.00 3.41
CA ILE A 198 27.36 6.48 2.03
C ILE A 198 26.03 7.17 1.77
N GLU A 199 26.05 8.50 1.73
CA GLU A 199 24.86 9.29 1.42
C GLU A 199 24.53 9.21 -0.06
N LYS A 200 23.36 8.64 -0.39
CA LYS A 200 22.82 8.56 -1.76
C LYS A 200 23.82 7.95 -2.75
N PRO A 201 24.21 6.68 -2.57
CA PRO A 201 25.07 5.98 -3.53
C PRO A 201 24.52 6.09 -4.95
N LYS A 202 25.39 6.07 -5.97
CA LYS A 202 24.95 6.23 -7.36
C LYS A 202 24.21 5.02 -7.91
N SER A 203 24.41 3.85 -7.31
CA SER A 203 23.80 2.59 -7.73
C SER A 203 23.78 1.59 -6.57
N PRO A 204 22.93 0.54 -6.65
CA PRO A 204 22.84 -0.51 -5.62
C PRO A 204 24.16 -1.20 -5.30
N GLU A 205 25.06 -1.37 -6.28
CA GLU A 205 26.35 -2.04 -6.10
C GLU A 205 27.33 -1.23 -5.21
N LEU A 206 27.08 0.08 -5.10
CA LEU A 206 27.86 0.97 -4.25
C LEU A 206 27.28 1.08 -2.83
N ALA A 207 26.13 0.46 -2.55
CA ALA A 207 25.56 0.43 -1.22
C ALA A 207 26.30 -0.61 -0.35
N PRO A 208 26.81 -0.23 0.84
CA PRO A 208 27.59 -1.13 1.69
C PRO A 208 26.74 -2.21 2.39
N SER A 209 25.43 -2.00 2.48
CA SER A 209 24.44 -2.94 3.00
C SER A 209 23.04 -2.52 2.54
N ASN A 210 22.01 -3.29 2.92
CA ASN A 210 20.61 -2.92 2.74
C ASN A 210 20.05 -2.04 3.87
N LEU A 211 20.88 -1.59 4.83
CA LEU A 211 20.42 -0.84 5.98
C LEU A 211 20.50 0.67 5.71
N ALA A 212 19.34 1.29 5.51
CA ALA A 212 19.20 2.71 5.20
C ALA A 212 18.96 3.57 6.44
N SER A 213 19.37 4.83 6.38
CA SER A 213 19.18 5.83 7.44
C SER A 213 17.75 6.36 7.49
N ALA A 214 17.19 6.34 8.71
CA ALA A 214 16.07 7.18 9.09
C ALA A 214 16.62 8.48 9.71
N PRO A 215 16.11 9.67 9.32
CA PRO A 215 16.62 10.97 9.76
C PRO A 215 16.20 11.31 11.20
N ILE A 216 16.64 10.46 12.13
CA ILE A 216 16.43 10.57 13.58
C ILE A 216 17.78 10.36 14.25
N TYR A 217 18.14 11.29 15.12
CA TYR A 217 19.47 11.35 15.74
C TYR A 217 19.34 11.60 17.23
N LEU A 218 20.12 10.85 18.02
CA LEU A 218 20.30 11.06 19.44
C LEU A 218 21.75 11.49 19.69
N LEU A 219 21.95 12.62 20.36
CA LEU A 219 23.27 13.21 20.57
C LEU A 219 23.47 13.65 22.01
N ARG A 220 24.64 13.36 22.57
CA ARG A 220 25.10 14.00 23.81
C ARG A 220 25.61 15.42 23.52
N LYS A 221 25.53 16.31 24.52
CA LYS A 221 25.82 17.76 24.38
C LYS A 221 27.20 18.08 23.80
N ASN A 222 28.21 17.26 24.09
CA ASN A 222 29.56 17.41 23.55
C ASN A 222 29.61 17.37 22.00
N LEU A 223 28.63 16.74 21.36
CA LEU A 223 28.57 16.63 19.89
C LEU A 223 27.74 17.74 19.23
N TRP A 224 27.03 18.61 19.95
CA TRP A 224 26.16 19.61 19.33
C TRP A 224 26.91 20.60 18.44
N GLN A 225 28.16 20.91 18.78
CA GLN A 225 29.03 21.82 18.01
C GLN A 225 29.57 21.23 16.71
N THR A 226 29.47 19.90 16.52
CA THR A 226 29.99 19.22 15.33
C THR A 226 29.32 19.66 14.03
N LEU A 227 28.06 20.08 14.06
CA LEU A 227 27.35 20.62 12.90
C LEU A 227 27.96 21.94 12.42
N GLY A 228 28.42 22.79 13.34
CA GLY A 228 29.13 24.02 13.01
C GLY A 228 30.46 23.72 12.33
N HIS A 229 31.26 22.82 12.93
CA HIS A 229 32.54 22.38 12.34
C HIS A 229 32.36 21.77 10.95
N PHE A 230 31.36 20.89 10.79
CA PHE A 230 31.03 20.31 9.48
C PHE A 230 30.64 21.40 8.47
N SER A 231 29.76 22.33 8.85
CA SER A 231 29.31 23.40 7.95
C SER A 231 30.46 24.28 7.50
N GLU A 232 31.30 24.74 8.44
CA GLU A 232 32.50 25.55 8.17
C GLU A 232 33.50 24.82 7.27
N GLU A 233 33.77 23.54 7.54
CA GLU A 233 34.67 22.71 6.73
C GLU A 233 34.16 22.61 5.28
N GLN A 234 32.88 22.30 5.09
CA GLN A 234 32.29 22.20 3.75
C GLN A 234 32.18 23.56 3.03
N GLU A 235 31.99 24.65 3.77
CA GLU A 235 32.03 26.03 3.26
C GLU A 235 33.41 26.41 2.75
N ASN A 236 34.44 26.12 3.54
CA ASN A 236 35.83 26.36 3.17
C ASN A 236 36.28 25.53 1.96
N LEU A 237 35.72 24.33 1.79
CA LEU A 237 35.94 23.48 0.61
C LEU A 237 35.13 23.92 -0.62
N GLY A 238 34.31 24.97 -0.52
CA GLY A 238 33.47 25.46 -1.62
C GLY A 238 32.38 24.48 -2.05
N VAL A 239 31.99 23.53 -1.19
CA VAL A 239 30.97 22.53 -1.51
C VAL A 239 29.61 23.21 -1.60
N PRO A 240 28.88 23.12 -2.73
CA PRO A 240 27.56 23.74 -2.88
C PRO A 240 26.58 23.24 -1.81
N LEU A 241 25.66 24.10 -1.37
CA LEU A 241 24.67 23.79 -0.32
C LEU A 241 23.95 22.45 -0.58
N GLU A 242 23.51 22.21 -1.82
CA GLU A 242 22.81 20.99 -2.24
C GLU A 242 23.59 19.68 -1.97
N LYS A 243 24.92 19.75 -1.92
CA LYS A 243 25.83 18.61 -1.70
C LYS A 243 26.31 18.46 -0.26
N ARG A 244 25.83 19.31 0.66
CA ARG A 244 26.19 19.26 2.09
C ARG A 244 25.01 19.42 3.04
N ASP A 245 23.85 19.86 2.54
CA ASP A 245 22.70 20.21 3.37
C ASP A 245 21.88 19.01 3.87
N ALA A 246 21.97 17.87 3.19
CA ALA A 246 21.29 16.68 3.69
C ALA A 246 21.95 16.21 5.00
N PRO A 247 21.18 15.93 6.08
CA PRO A 247 21.72 15.46 7.35
C PRO A 247 22.61 14.21 7.25
N GLY A 248 22.38 13.38 6.22
CA GLY A 248 23.23 12.21 5.94
C GLY A 248 24.68 12.53 5.59
N PHE A 249 24.98 13.71 5.02
CA PHE A 249 26.37 14.14 4.79
C PHE A 249 27.09 14.45 6.10
N TRP A 250 26.41 15.14 7.02
CA TRP A 250 26.95 15.35 8.37
C TRP A 250 27.12 14.03 9.12
N LEU A 251 26.17 13.12 9.01
CA LEU A 251 26.28 11.78 9.62
C LEU A 251 27.48 11.01 9.06
N ALA A 252 27.71 11.05 7.75
CA ALA A 252 28.88 10.45 7.10
C ALA A 252 30.20 11.06 7.58
N TRP A 253 30.22 12.36 7.91
CA TRP A 253 31.37 13.04 8.50
C TRP A 253 31.57 12.70 9.98
N LEU A 254 30.48 12.46 10.73
CA LEU A 254 30.46 12.20 12.17
C LEU A 254 30.88 10.77 12.52
N VAL A 255 30.34 9.78 11.81
CA VAL A 255 30.51 8.34 12.11
C VAL A 255 31.99 7.91 12.18
N PRO A 256 32.89 8.35 11.28
CA PRO A 256 34.31 8.00 11.37
C PRO A 256 35.04 8.62 12.58
N LYS A 257 34.49 9.69 13.18
CA LYS A 257 35.12 10.46 14.26
C LYS A 257 34.58 10.09 15.64
N HIS A 258 33.35 9.55 15.70
CA HIS A 258 32.65 9.27 16.94
C HIS A 258 31.88 7.95 16.84
N SER A 259 31.93 7.15 17.90
CA SER A 259 31.12 5.94 18.00
C SER A 259 29.63 6.28 17.91
N CYS A 260 28.96 5.75 16.89
CA CYS A 260 27.54 5.97 16.64
C CYS A 260 26.79 4.64 16.63
N ARG A 261 25.84 4.48 17.55
CA ARG A 261 24.99 3.29 17.62
C ARG A 261 23.87 3.36 16.59
N LEU A 262 23.54 2.22 15.98
CA LEU A 262 22.41 2.06 15.08
C LEU A 262 21.26 1.35 15.80
N PHE A 263 20.12 2.03 15.88
CA PHE A 263 18.86 1.42 16.27
C PHE A 263 18.11 0.96 15.03
N GLN A 264 18.01 -0.36 14.86
CA GLN A 264 17.26 -0.93 13.75
C GLN A 264 15.76 -0.91 14.06
N VAL A 265 14.97 -0.36 13.14
CA VAL A 265 13.51 -0.38 13.15
C VAL A 265 12.98 -1.16 11.96
N VAL A 266 11.72 -1.58 12.05
CA VAL A 266 11.10 -2.45 11.02
C VAL A 266 10.96 -1.70 9.70
N GLN A 267 10.46 -0.46 9.75
CA GLN A 267 10.16 0.33 8.57
C GLN A 267 10.16 1.83 8.84
N ARG A 268 10.26 2.61 7.77
CA ARG A 268 10.19 4.07 7.75
C ARG A 268 9.22 4.51 6.66
N ILE A 269 8.25 5.35 7.03
CA ILE A 269 7.37 6.03 6.08
C ILE A 269 7.91 7.43 5.84
N ASP A 270 8.16 7.78 4.57
CA ASP A 270 8.82 9.03 4.15
C ASP A 270 7.94 9.81 3.18
N ILE A 271 7.31 10.90 3.65
CA ILE A 271 6.26 11.61 2.91
C ILE A 271 6.90 12.67 1.99
N GLY A 272 7.45 12.15 0.89
CA GLY A 272 8.23 12.88 -0.11
C GLY A 272 7.41 13.45 -1.27
N SER A 273 6.39 12.71 -1.71
CA SER A 273 5.56 12.95 -2.90
C SER A 273 4.10 12.66 -2.63
N LEU A 274 3.19 13.03 -3.54
CA LEU A 274 1.76 12.73 -3.37
C LEU A 274 1.50 11.22 -3.29
N GLN A 275 2.26 10.42 -4.04
CA GLN A 275 2.17 8.97 -3.97
C GLN A 275 2.53 8.45 -2.57
N HIS A 276 3.65 8.91 -1.99
CA HIS A 276 4.05 8.50 -0.63
C HIS A 276 3.01 8.90 0.42
N TYR A 277 2.36 10.05 0.24
CA TYR A 277 1.28 10.47 1.15
C TYR A 277 0.05 9.56 1.05
N LYS A 278 -0.35 9.17 -0.18
CA LYS A 278 -1.42 8.20 -0.40
C LYS A 278 -1.07 6.81 0.15
N ASP A 279 0.17 6.39 -0.02
CA ASP A 279 0.69 5.13 0.55
C ASP A 279 0.57 5.17 2.08
N ALA A 280 1.01 6.26 2.72
CA ALA A 280 0.86 6.44 4.16
C ALA A 280 -0.62 6.43 4.61
N LEU A 281 -1.51 7.11 3.89
CA LEU A 281 -2.96 7.11 4.16
C LEU A 281 -3.57 5.70 4.05
N TRP A 282 -3.07 4.89 3.13
CA TRP A 282 -3.49 3.51 2.96
C TRP A 282 -2.89 2.60 4.05
N ASP A 283 -1.57 2.51 4.13
CA ASP A 283 -0.86 1.54 4.99
C ASP A 283 -1.17 1.73 6.48
N LEU A 284 -1.27 2.98 6.96
CA LEU A 284 -1.52 3.29 8.37
C LEU A 284 -2.99 3.13 8.78
N THR A 285 -3.90 2.91 7.82
CA THR A 285 -5.33 2.70 8.09
C THR A 285 -5.76 1.24 7.91
N LEU A 286 -4.85 0.36 7.50
CA LEU A 286 -5.08 -1.07 7.49
C LEU A 286 -5.10 -1.65 8.92
N PRO A 287 -5.90 -2.69 9.18
CA PRO A 287 -5.82 -3.45 10.42
C PRO A 287 -4.40 -3.97 10.65
N LYS A 288 -3.88 -3.81 11.86
CA LYS A 288 -2.56 -4.32 12.23
C LYS A 288 -2.66 -5.79 12.61
N SER A 289 -1.88 -6.62 11.92
CA SER A 289 -1.90 -8.06 12.16
C SER A 289 -1.53 -8.40 13.60
N GLY A 290 -2.32 -9.29 14.22
CA GLY A 290 -2.11 -9.74 15.60
C GLY A 290 -2.73 -8.86 16.70
N MET A 291 -3.41 -7.76 16.36
CA MET A 291 -4.22 -7.00 17.32
C MET A 291 -5.64 -7.59 17.43
N ARG A 292 -6.11 -7.85 18.67
CA ARG A 292 -7.43 -8.45 18.94
C ARG A 292 -8.63 -7.52 18.64
N SER A 293 -8.39 -6.22 18.57
CA SER A 293 -9.29 -5.24 17.94
C SER A 293 -8.45 -4.07 17.45
N SER A 294 -8.70 -3.62 16.22
CA SER A 294 -8.11 -2.39 15.70
C SER A 294 -9.24 -1.48 15.26
N LYS A 295 -9.68 -0.58 16.15
CA LYS A 295 -10.55 0.53 15.71
C LYS A 295 -9.82 1.28 14.61
N VAL A 296 -10.52 1.55 13.52
CA VAL A 296 -9.96 2.34 12.42
C VAL A 296 -9.47 3.68 12.99
N PRO A 297 -8.24 4.13 12.66
CA PRO A 297 -7.78 5.44 13.11
C PRO A 297 -8.78 6.52 12.72
N ARG A 298 -9.00 7.53 13.56
CA ARG A 298 -9.93 8.62 13.24
C ARG A 298 -9.46 9.35 11.97
N ARG A 299 -10.38 10.03 11.29
CA ARG A 299 -10.09 10.86 10.11
C ARG A 299 -10.16 12.33 10.49
N ALA A 300 -9.19 13.14 10.09
CA ALA A 300 -9.30 14.59 10.25
C ALA A 300 -10.26 15.20 9.21
N LYS A 301 -10.77 16.41 9.46
CA LYS A 301 -11.77 17.07 8.61
C LYS A 301 -11.39 17.09 7.13
N TYR A 302 -10.15 17.48 6.84
CA TYR A 302 -9.59 17.64 5.49
C TYR A 302 -8.74 16.45 5.02
N GLU A 303 -8.69 15.37 5.79
CA GLU A 303 -7.91 14.18 5.45
C GLU A 303 -8.60 13.38 4.33
N PRO A 304 -7.91 13.13 3.20
CA PRO A 304 -8.41 12.22 2.17
C PRO A 304 -8.46 10.79 2.68
N ALA A 305 -9.38 9.99 2.16
CA ALA A 305 -9.43 8.55 2.38
C ALA A 305 -9.02 7.80 1.12
N VAL A 306 -8.17 6.80 1.26
CA VAL A 306 -7.67 5.98 0.15
C VAL A 306 -8.22 4.56 0.30
N GLY A 307 -8.77 4.02 -0.78
CA GLY A 307 -9.13 2.61 -0.90
C GLY A 307 -8.38 1.98 -2.05
N ARG A 308 -7.72 0.85 -1.80
CA ARG A 308 -7.04 0.04 -2.82
C ARG A 308 -7.60 -1.38 -2.87
N ALA A 309 -7.66 -1.91 -4.08
CA ALA A 309 -8.01 -3.29 -4.34
C ALA A 309 -7.12 -3.86 -5.44
N PHE A 310 -6.79 -5.13 -5.30
CA PHE A 310 -5.73 -5.76 -6.07
C PHE A 310 -6.31 -6.72 -7.12
N PRO A 311 -5.55 -7.04 -8.18
CA PRO A 311 -5.97 -8.03 -9.16
C PRO A 311 -5.99 -9.46 -8.57
N ARG A 312 -6.65 -10.38 -9.27
CA ARG A 312 -6.69 -11.81 -8.91
C ARG A 312 -6.41 -12.72 -10.09
N ALA A 313 -5.85 -13.89 -9.82
CA ALA A 313 -5.71 -14.95 -10.80
C ALA A 313 -6.38 -16.24 -10.30
N GLY A 314 -7.18 -16.87 -11.18
CA GLY A 314 -7.68 -18.22 -10.96
C GLY A 314 -6.54 -19.23 -11.08
N PHE A 315 -6.36 -20.04 -10.04
CA PHE A 315 -5.41 -21.15 -10.01
C PHE A 315 -6.02 -22.40 -10.66
N LEU A 316 -7.16 -22.89 -10.15
CA LEU A 316 -7.87 -24.07 -10.66
C LEU A 316 -9.39 -23.88 -10.58
N GLY A 317 -10.15 -24.57 -11.44
CA GLY A 317 -11.62 -24.64 -11.46
C GLY A 317 -12.29 -23.64 -12.40
N ASN A 318 -11.73 -22.44 -12.62
CA ASN A 318 -12.37 -21.46 -13.49
C ASN A 318 -12.57 -21.99 -14.94
N PRO A 319 -13.73 -21.73 -15.59
CA PRO A 319 -14.78 -20.77 -15.20
C PRO A 319 -16.00 -21.37 -14.47
N SER A 320 -15.85 -22.43 -13.66
CA SER A 320 -17.00 -23.13 -13.03
C SER A 320 -17.74 -22.36 -11.92
N ASP A 321 -17.18 -21.24 -11.41
CA ASP A 321 -17.77 -20.47 -10.30
C ASP A 321 -19.17 -19.96 -10.62
N GLY A 322 -19.42 -19.53 -11.86
CA GLY A 322 -20.75 -19.10 -12.29
C GLY A 322 -21.75 -20.24 -12.48
N TYR A 323 -21.34 -21.50 -12.37
CA TYR A 323 -22.09 -22.69 -12.78
C TYR A 323 -22.11 -23.75 -11.68
N GLY A 324 -22.15 -23.32 -10.42
CA GLY A 324 -22.27 -24.21 -9.27
C GLY A 324 -21.05 -25.09 -9.00
N GLY A 325 -19.85 -24.66 -9.43
CA GLY A 325 -18.61 -25.39 -9.20
C GLY A 325 -17.71 -24.80 -8.11
N LYS A 326 -16.46 -25.27 -8.05
CA LYS A 326 -15.44 -24.80 -7.11
C LYS A 326 -14.29 -24.12 -7.83
N VAL A 327 -13.59 -23.21 -7.16
CA VAL A 327 -12.41 -22.51 -7.71
C VAL A 327 -11.35 -22.31 -6.62
N ILE A 328 -10.07 -22.51 -6.96
CA ILE A 328 -8.93 -21.98 -6.18
C ILE A 328 -8.43 -20.75 -6.91
N ALA A 329 -8.26 -19.65 -6.20
CA ALA A 329 -7.70 -18.43 -6.76
C ALA A 329 -6.89 -17.66 -5.70
N PHE A 330 -6.12 -16.69 -6.16
CA PHE A 330 -5.27 -15.89 -5.29
C PHE A 330 -5.17 -14.43 -5.76
N SER A 331 -4.89 -13.54 -4.82
CA SER A 331 -4.71 -12.10 -5.08
C SER A 331 -3.26 -11.77 -5.42
N LEU A 332 -3.06 -10.89 -6.40
CA LEU A 332 -1.76 -10.53 -6.96
C LEU A 332 -1.23 -9.21 -6.35
N ALA A 333 -0.01 -9.22 -5.83
CA ALA A 333 0.73 -8.02 -5.43
C ALA A 333 1.54 -7.42 -6.61
N SER A 334 1.93 -8.29 -7.55
CA SER A 334 2.88 -7.99 -8.64
C SER A 334 2.29 -7.17 -9.81
N GLU A 335 0.98 -7.00 -9.88
CA GLU A 335 0.29 -6.40 -11.05
C GLU A 335 -0.50 -5.14 -10.70
N GLY A 336 0.03 -4.36 -9.75
CA GLY A 336 -0.56 -3.07 -9.39
C GLY A 336 -1.89 -3.20 -8.63
N TYR A 337 -2.68 -2.14 -8.65
CA TYR A 337 -3.94 -2.03 -7.92
C TYR A 337 -4.88 -1.00 -8.57
N ALA A 338 -6.18 -1.13 -8.29
CA ALA A 338 -7.14 -0.07 -8.46
C ALA A 338 -7.17 0.78 -7.18
N GLU A 339 -7.16 2.10 -7.34
CA GLU A 339 -7.19 3.08 -6.26
C GLU A 339 -8.38 4.02 -6.44
N VAL A 340 -9.08 4.30 -5.34
CA VAL A 340 -10.07 5.35 -5.23
C VAL A 340 -9.69 6.25 -4.06
N VAL A 341 -9.69 7.56 -4.28
CA VAL A 341 -9.40 8.57 -3.27
C VAL A 341 -10.63 9.44 -3.07
N ALA A 342 -11.19 9.41 -1.86
CA ALA A 342 -12.28 10.26 -1.43
C ALA A 342 -11.72 11.49 -0.71
N THR A 343 -11.92 12.68 -1.28
CA THR A 343 -11.47 13.94 -0.67
C THR A 343 -12.65 14.78 -0.21
N PRO A 344 -12.58 15.46 0.96
CA PRO A 344 -13.64 16.37 1.40
C PRO A 344 -14.00 17.43 0.36
N HIS A 345 -15.31 17.61 0.14
CA HIS A 345 -15.84 18.55 -0.83
C HIS A 345 -17.28 18.94 -0.44
N ASP A 346 -17.77 20.10 -0.90
CA ASP A 346 -19.12 20.58 -0.55
C ASP A 346 -20.25 19.78 -1.21
N SER A 347 -19.95 19.09 -2.31
CA SER A 347 -20.87 18.22 -3.04
C SER A 347 -20.27 16.83 -3.30
N PHE A 348 -21.14 15.81 -3.35
CA PHE A 348 -20.73 14.48 -3.78
C PHE A 348 -20.49 14.46 -5.30
N ALA A 349 -19.30 14.06 -5.74
CA ALA A 349 -18.98 13.97 -7.16
C ALA A 349 -17.98 12.86 -7.44
N VAL A 350 -18.17 12.14 -8.54
CA VAL A 350 -17.14 11.26 -9.11
C VAL A 350 -16.55 11.96 -10.32
N ARG A 351 -15.29 12.43 -10.19
CA ARG A 351 -14.63 13.16 -11.27
C ARG A 351 -14.28 12.22 -12.41
N SER A 352 -14.35 12.77 -13.62
CA SER A 352 -13.84 12.06 -14.76
C SER A 352 -12.33 11.91 -14.70
N ASN A 353 -11.81 10.78 -15.19
CA ASN A 353 -10.38 10.58 -15.39
C ASN A 353 -10.10 10.29 -16.87
N PRO A 354 -9.55 11.24 -17.65
CA PRO A 354 -9.28 11.05 -19.07
C PRO A 354 -8.39 9.84 -19.41
N LYS A 355 -7.53 9.41 -18.47
CA LYS A 355 -6.69 8.20 -18.67
C LYS A 355 -7.49 6.90 -18.64
N HIS A 356 -8.65 6.91 -18.00
CA HIS A 356 -9.51 5.74 -17.82
C HIS A 356 -10.90 5.93 -18.45
N GLU A 357 -11.14 7.10 -19.05
CA GLU A 357 -12.34 7.46 -19.81
C GLU A 357 -11.93 7.79 -21.23
N HIS A 358 -11.76 6.75 -22.06
CA HIS A 358 -11.36 6.91 -23.46
C HIS A 358 -12.46 7.53 -24.34
N LEU A 359 -13.64 7.85 -23.78
CA LEU A 359 -14.84 8.24 -24.53
C LEU A 359 -15.15 9.74 -24.51
N GLU A 360 -14.29 10.60 -23.95
CA GLU A 360 -14.63 12.04 -23.81
C GLU A 360 -14.48 12.83 -25.10
N SER A 361 -13.45 12.57 -25.93
CA SER A 361 -13.28 13.21 -27.23
C SER A 361 -12.29 12.46 -28.12
N TYR A 362 -12.57 12.47 -29.43
CA TYR A 362 -11.70 11.92 -30.48
C TYR A 362 -11.42 13.00 -31.52
N ASN A 363 -10.21 13.00 -32.09
CA ASN A 363 -9.80 13.98 -33.10
C ASN A 363 -10.58 13.83 -34.42
N SER A 364 -11.16 12.64 -34.69
CA SER A 364 -12.02 12.38 -35.84
C SER A 364 -12.97 11.21 -35.60
N LEU A 365 -14.02 11.10 -36.42
CA LEU A 365 -14.91 9.94 -36.42
C LEU A 365 -14.19 8.64 -36.82
N SER A 366 -13.17 8.71 -37.70
CA SER A 366 -12.34 7.55 -38.06
C SER A 366 -11.60 7.02 -36.84
N GLN A 367 -10.97 7.91 -36.06
CA GLN A 367 -10.29 7.52 -34.83
C GLN A 367 -11.24 6.91 -33.81
N PHE A 368 -12.46 7.44 -33.70
CA PHE A 368 -13.51 6.84 -32.86
C PHE A 368 -13.90 5.45 -33.37
N LEU A 369 -14.13 5.28 -34.67
CA LEU A 369 -14.48 3.99 -35.25
C LEU A 369 -13.36 2.97 -35.07
N ASP A 370 -12.12 3.34 -35.37
CA ASP A 370 -10.94 2.53 -35.09
C ASP A 370 -10.87 2.17 -33.60
N HIS A 371 -11.20 3.12 -32.71
CA HIS A 371 -11.25 2.82 -31.29
C HIS A 371 -12.36 1.82 -30.96
N VAL A 372 -13.58 1.98 -31.47
CA VAL A 372 -14.70 1.06 -31.20
C VAL A 372 -14.46 -0.32 -31.79
N ASP A 373 -13.84 -0.42 -32.97
CA ASP A 373 -13.53 -1.70 -33.62
C ASP A 373 -12.44 -2.45 -32.87
N ASN A 374 -11.42 -1.74 -32.38
CA ASN A 374 -10.30 -2.33 -31.64
C ASN A 374 -10.62 -2.53 -30.14
N PHE A 375 -11.36 -1.60 -29.54
CA PHE A 375 -11.53 -1.49 -28.10
C PHE A 375 -12.98 -1.60 -27.64
N GLY A 376 -13.98 -1.68 -28.51
CA GLY A 376 -15.39 -1.73 -28.13
C GLY A 376 -15.90 -0.44 -27.48
N ILE A 377 -17.17 -0.45 -27.06
CA ILE A 377 -17.77 0.58 -26.21
C ILE A 377 -17.96 -0.08 -24.84
N HIS A 378 -17.26 0.42 -23.82
CA HIS A 378 -17.32 -0.12 -22.46
C HIS A 378 -17.73 0.95 -21.45
N TYR A 379 -18.36 0.49 -20.37
CA TYR A 379 -18.54 1.31 -19.19
C TYR A 379 -17.17 1.75 -18.66
N GLY A 380 -16.91 3.06 -18.69
CA GLY A 380 -15.71 3.62 -18.07
C GLY A 380 -15.70 3.33 -16.56
N ALA A 381 -14.51 3.31 -15.96
CA ALA A 381 -14.34 3.05 -14.53
C ALA A 381 -15.18 3.98 -13.64
N ARG A 382 -15.48 5.20 -14.11
CA ARG A 382 -16.42 6.13 -13.45
C ARG A 382 -17.79 5.52 -13.13
N VAL A 383 -18.36 4.76 -14.06
CA VAL A 383 -19.70 4.17 -13.89
C VAL A 383 -19.67 3.08 -12.82
N LEU A 384 -18.59 2.29 -12.76
CA LEU A 384 -18.38 1.30 -11.70
C LEU A 384 -18.22 1.97 -10.33
N VAL A 385 -17.45 3.06 -10.25
CA VAL A 385 -17.30 3.85 -9.02
C VAL A 385 -18.63 4.47 -8.58
N LEU A 386 -19.44 4.98 -9.51
CA LEU A 386 -20.78 5.49 -9.22
C LEU A 386 -21.71 4.39 -8.69
N ALA A 387 -21.76 3.23 -9.35
CA ALA A 387 -22.57 2.11 -8.92
C ALA A 387 -22.14 1.59 -7.53
N ALA A 388 -20.85 1.45 -7.29
CA ALA A 388 -20.29 1.07 -5.99
C ALA A 388 -20.63 2.11 -4.90
N SER A 389 -20.55 3.39 -5.21
CA SER A 389 -20.93 4.48 -4.30
C SER A 389 -22.41 4.41 -3.93
N ALA A 390 -23.29 4.14 -4.90
CA ALA A 390 -24.72 3.96 -4.64
C ALA A 390 -25.01 2.76 -3.74
N MET A 391 -24.32 1.63 -3.97
CA MET A 391 -24.45 0.45 -3.12
C MET A 391 -23.92 0.71 -1.71
N PHE A 392 -22.77 1.38 -1.57
CA PHE A 392 -22.25 1.81 -0.26
C PHE A 392 -23.27 2.68 0.47
N ALA A 393 -23.79 3.73 -0.19
CA ALA A 393 -24.73 4.66 0.41
C ALA A 393 -26.00 3.97 0.95
N ARG A 394 -26.52 2.95 0.24
CA ARG A 394 -27.67 2.16 0.69
C ARG A 394 -27.38 1.39 1.97
N VAL A 395 -26.26 0.66 2.01
CA VAL A 395 -25.88 -0.16 3.17
C VAL A 395 -25.50 0.72 4.36
N TYR A 396 -24.74 1.79 4.11
CA TYR A 396 -24.33 2.71 5.15
C TYR A 396 -25.52 3.47 5.76
N LYS A 397 -26.53 3.82 4.95
CA LYS A 397 -27.80 4.38 5.47
C LYS A 397 -28.46 3.43 6.46
N GLN A 398 -28.58 2.15 6.10
CA GLN A 398 -29.17 1.14 6.98
C GLN A 398 -28.36 1.01 8.28
N TYR A 399 -27.03 0.90 8.16
CA TYR A 399 -26.14 0.84 9.31
C TYR A 399 -26.33 2.03 10.27
N MET A 400 -26.40 3.26 9.76
CA MET A 400 -26.65 4.44 10.59
C MET A 400 -28.02 4.41 11.27
N GLN A 401 -29.05 3.91 10.60
CA GLN A 401 -30.38 3.77 11.18
C GLN A 401 -30.38 2.74 12.31
N ASP A 402 -29.70 1.62 12.13
CA ASP A 402 -29.57 0.55 13.13
C ASP A 402 -28.80 1.04 14.36
N GLN A 403 -27.70 1.79 14.17
CA GLN A 403 -26.96 2.42 15.28
C GLN A 403 -27.81 3.43 16.05
N SER A 404 -28.61 4.22 15.35
CA SER A 404 -29.52 5.20 15.98
C SER A 404 -30.62 4.50 16.80
N ALA A 405 -31.17 3.41 16.28
CA ALA A 405 -32.20 2.61 16.96
C ALA A 405 -31.65 1.86 18.19
N ALA A 406 -30.35 1.53 18.21
CA ALA A 406 -29.69 0.81 19.30
C ALA A 406 -29.37 1.67 20.55
N GLY A 407 -29.66 2.99 20.54
CA GLY A 407 -29.71 3.80 21.77
C GLY A 407 -28.57 4.80 22.01
N GLU A 408 -27.94 5.35 20.96
CA GLU A 408 -27.06 6.54 21.07
C GLU A 408 -27.79 7.84 20.66
N GLU A 409 -28.98 8.13 21.22
CA GLU A 409 -29.58 9.46 21.11
C GLU A 409 -28.79 10.47 21.99
N GLN A 410 -27.94 11.28 21.35
CA GLN A 410 -27.68 12.65 21.81
C GLN A 410 -28.53 13.60 20.96
N ASP A 411 -29.58 14.15 21.57
CA ASP A 411 -30.35 15.34 21.18
C ASP A 411 -30.66 15.54 19.69
N GLY A 412 -31.86 15.14 19.28
CA GLY A 412 -32.71 15.93 18.38
C GLY A 412 -32.21 16.23 16.95
N LYS A 413 -31.22 15.52 16.41
CA LYS A 413 -30.79 15.70 15.03
C LYS A 413 -31.70 14.97 14.04
N LYS A 414 -32.57 15.75 13.40
CA LYS A 414 -33.29 15.41 12.16
C LYS A 414 -32.36 14.70 11.14
N ASP A 415 -32.86 13.61 10.57
CA ASP A 415 -32.35 12.86 9.41
C ASP A 415 -30.81 12.90 9.20
N SER A 416 -30.08 12.22 10.09
CA SER A 416 -28.61 12.15 10.16
C SER A 416 -27.93 11.81 8.82
N PHE A 417 -28.61 11.08 7.93
CA PHE A 417 -28.08 10.73 6.61
C PHE A 417 -27.89 11.94 5.69
N SER A 418 -28.76 12.97 5.80
CA SER A 418 -28.66 14.21 5.01
C SER A 418 -27.49 15.11 5.44
N LEU A 419 -26.89 14.83 6.61
CA LEU A 419 -25.78 15.57 7.19
C LEU A 419 -24.42 14.90 6.92
N LEU A 420 -24.39 13.83 6.12
CA LEU A 420 -23.14 13.16 5.80
C LEU A 420 -22.17 14.10 5.08
N PRO A 421 -20.88 14.09 5.46
CA PRO A 421 -19.90 14.90 4.79
C PRO A 421 -19.82 14.48 3.32
N ASN A 422 -19.99 15.45 2.43
CA ASN A 422 -19.83 15.23 1.01
C ASN A 422 -18.35 14.99 0.66
N CYS A 423 -18.10 14.27 -0.42
CA CYS A 423 -16.76 14.02 -0.92
C CYS A 423 -16.68 13.96 -2.44
N GLN A 424 -15.50 14.27 -2.95
CA GLN A 424 -15.16 14.06 -4.34
C GLN A 424 -14.30 12.80 -4.47
N LEU A 425 -14.77 11.85 -5.29
CA LEU A 425 -14.05 10.64 -5.64
C LEU A 425 -13.20 10.87 -6.90
N THR A 426 -11.93 10.50 -6.80
CA THR A 426 -11.03 10.31 -7.94
C THR A 426 -10.55 8.87 -7.94
N TYR A 427 -10.22 8.34 -9.12
CA TYR A 427 -9.89 6.93 -9.24
C TYR A 427 -8.80 6.72 -10.29
N SER A 428 -7.99 5.68 -10.11
CA SER A 428 -6.93 5.27 -11.05
C SER A 428 -6.62 3.79 -10.93
N THR A 429 -5.99 3.19 -11.93
CA THR A 429 -5.52 1.81 -11.86
C THR A 429 -4.17 1.63 -12.52
N SER A 430 -3.30 0.84 -11.88
CA SER A 430 -2.08 0.28 -12.47
C SER A 430 -2.25 -1.19 -12.89
N ILE A 431 -3.42 -1.79 -12.63
CA ILE A 431 -3.76 -3.12 -13.13
C ILE A 431 -3.80 -3.07 -14.66
N PRO A 432 -3.06 -3.95 -15.38
CA PRO A 432 -3.10 -3.96 -16.83
C PRO A 432 -4.52 -4.21 -17.34
N ALA A 433 -4.93 -3.41 -18.32
CA ALA A 433 -6.28 -3.45 -18.83
C ALA A 433 -6.53 -4.72 -19.66
N ARG A 434 -7.73 -5.28 -19.55
CA ARG A 434 -8.26 -6.33 -20.48
C ARG A 434 -7.49 -7.65 -20.51
N ILE A 435 -6.78 -7.98 -19.44
CA ILE A 435 -6.05 -9.25 -19.31
C ILE A 435 -6.68 -10.22 -18.31
N GLY A 436 -7.98 -10.07 -18.00
CA GLY A 436 -8.69 -11.05 -17.17
C GLY A 436 -8.31 -11.08 -15.68
N LEU A 437 -7.62 -10.04 -15.20
CA LEU A 437 -7.18 -9.87 -13.81
C LEU A 437 -8.17 -9.12 -12.90
N SER A 438 -9.45 -9.06 -13.27
CA SER A 438 -10.56 -8.50 -12.48
C SER A 438 -10.45 -7.01 -12.08
N GLY A 439 -9.96 -6.16 -12.98
CA GLY A 439 -9.82 -4.71 -12.75
C GLY A 439 -11.14 -3.97 -12.46
N SER A 440 -12.26 -4.38 -13.07
CA SER A 440 -13.58 -3.76 -12.83
C SER A 440 -14.06 -3.98 -11.38
N SER A 441 -13.99 -5.22 -10.94
CA SER A 441 -14.29 -5.68 -9.58
C SER A 441 -13.41 -5.00 -8.53
N ALA A 442 -12.14 -4.71 -8.90
CA ALA A 442 -11.20 -3.99 -8.05
C ALA A 442 -11.68 -2.55 -7.78
N PHE A 443 -12.14 -1.82 -8.80
CA PHE A 443 -12.67 -0.46 -8.60
C PHE A 443 -13.85 -0.42 -7.64
N ILE A 444 -14.71 -1.44 -7.68
CA ILE A 444 -15.86 -1.52 -6.76
C ILE A 444 -15.35 -1.65 -5.32
N LEU A 445 -14.47 -2.62 -5.03
CA LEU A 445 -13.93 -2.79 -3.69
C LEU A 445 -13.15 -1.54 -3.21
N ALA A 446 -12.29 -0.99 -4.07
CA ALA A 446 -11.54 0.23 -3.76
C ALA A 446 -12.47 1.39 -3.39
N THR A 447 -13.60 1.54 -4.09
CA THR A 447 -14.63 2.54 -3.78
C THR A 447 -15.24 2.30 -2.40
N LEU A 448 -15.67 1.07 -2.11
CA LEU A 448 -16.26 0.73 -0.81
C LEU A 448 -15.29 1.02 0.34
N LEU A 449 -14.02 0.64 0.18
CA LEU A 449 -12.98 0.88 1.18
C LEU A 449 -12.69 2.37 1.40
N ALA A 450 -12.58 3.14 0.31
CA ALA A 450 -12.36 4.58 0.38
C ALA A 450 -13.52 5.28 1.10
N LEU A 451 -14.77 4.92 0.78
CA LEU A 451 -15.95 5.51 1.40
C LEU A 451 -16.11 5.10 2.88
N ALA A 452 -15.89 3.82 3.22
CA ALA A 452 -15.90 3.38 4.62
C ALA A 452 -14.89 4.19 5.45
N ARG A 453 -13.63 4.25 4.97
CA ARG A 453 -12.57 5.03 5.61
C ARG A 453 -12.93 6.52 5.69
N TYR A 454 -13.50 7.07 4.62
CA TYR A 454 -13.95 8.47 4.58
C TYR A 454 -14.98 8.75 5.66
N HIS A 455 -15.93 7.85 5.89
CA HIS A 455 -16.94 7.97 6.94
C HIS A 455 -16.43 7.53 8.33
N GLY A 456 -15.12 7.30 8.49
CA GLY A 456 -14.49 7.00 9.77
C GLY A 456 -14.80 5.60 10.29
N THR A 457 -15.11 4.66 9.39
CA THR A 457 -15.45 3.27 9.72
C THR A 457 -14.73 2.28 8.79
N SER A 458 -15.02 0.98 8.91
CA SER A 458 -14.58 -0.09 8.03
C SER A 458 -15.75 -0.90 7.49
N LEU A 459 -15.50 -1.74 6.47
CA LEU A 459 -16.53 -2.68 5.98
C LEU A 459 -16.94 -3.69 7.06
N PRO A 460 -16.02 -4.34 7.82
CA PRO A 460 -16.40 -5.21 8.94
C PRO A 460 -17.24 -4.52 10.03
N GLU A 461 -16.94 -3.26 10.36
CA GLU A 461 -17.73 -2.49 11.35
C GLU A 461 -19.15 -2.22 10.84
N ILE A 462 -19.32 -1.92 9.54
CA ILE A 462 -20.64 -1.71 8.92
C ILE A 462 -21.44 -3.02 8.86
N ASN A 463 -20.80 -4.10 8.41
CA ASN A 463 -21.39 -5.43 8.38
C ASN A 463 -20.29 -6.49 8.56
N PRO A 464 -20.29 -7.24 9.68
CA PRO A 464 -19.24 -8.20 9.99
C PRO A 464 -19.31 -9.48 9.15
N ASP A 465 -20.45 -9.77 8.51
CA ASP A 465 -20.58 -10.92 7.61
C ASP A 465 -19.73 -10.70 6.34
N ILE A 466 -18.61 -11.41 6.24
CA ILE A 466 -17.73 -11.34 5.07
C ILE A 466 -18.42 -11.81 3.78
N HIS A 467 -19.42 -12.67 3.86
CA HIS A 467 -20.14 -13.19 2.69
C HIS A 467 -21.15 -12.19 2.11
N PHE A 468 -21.53 -11.17 2.89
CA PHE A 468 -22.40 -10.09 2.44
C PHE A 468 -21.73 -9.23 1.35
N TRP A 469 -20.46 -8.88 1.55
CA TRP A 469 -19.78 -7.89 0.72
C TRP A 469 -19.58 -8.32 -0.74
N PRO A 470 -19.16 -9.57 -1.06
CA PRO A 470 -19.05 -10.02 -2.45
C PRO A 470 -20.39 -10.00 -3.19
N LYS A 471 -21.51 -10.28 -2.49
CA LYS A 471 -22.87 -10.21 -3.03
C LYS A 471 -23.26 -8.75 -3.33
N LEU A 472 -22.99 -7.83 -2.40
CA LEU A 472 -23.19 -6.40 -2.59
C LEU A 472 -22.40 -5.87 -3.79
N MET A 473 -21.10 -6.19 -3.85
CA MET A 473 -20.23 -5.78 -4.95
C MET A 473 -20.68 -6.36 -6.30
N ARG A 474 -21.28 -7.55 -6.32
CA ARG A 474 -21.87 -8.14 -7.52
C ARG A 474 -23.13 -7.39 -7.96
N SER A 475 -24.03 -7.03 -7.04
CA SER A 475 -25.24 -6.26 -7.38
C SER A 475 -24.94 -4.88 -7.99
N ALA A 476 -23.78 -4.27 -7.68
CA ALA A 476 -23.34 -3.05 -8.35
C ALA A 476 -23.13 -3.25 -9.87
N GLU A 477 -22.65 -4.42 -10.29
CA GLU A 477 -22.48 -4.75 -11.71
C GLU A 477 -23.76 -5.30 -12.32
N THR A 478 -24.42 -6.26 -11.66
CA THR A 478 -25.56 -6.97 -12.24
C THR A 478 -26.82 -6.11 -12.22
N ASP A 479 -27.20 -5.59 -11.05
CA ASP A 479 -28.53 -5.04 -10.84
C ASP A 479 -28.61 -3.58 -11.30
N LEU A 480 -27.52 -2.82 -11.13
CA LEU A 480 -27.44 -1.42 -11.54
C LEU A 480 -26.95 -1.23 -12.98
N LEU A 481 -26.01 -2.05 -13.45
CA LEU A 481 -25.35 -1.86 -14.73
C LEU A 481 -25.68 -2.92 -15.78
N GLY A 482 -26.38 -4.00 -15.40
CA GLY A 482 -26.71 -5.10 -16.30
C GLY A 482 -25.49 -5.90 -16.78
N ILE A 483 -24.35 -5.80 -16.09
CA ILE A 483 -23.10 -6.45 -16.47
C ILE A 483 -23.11 -7.88 -15.91
N ALA A 484 -23.02 -8.87 -16.80
CA ALA A 484 -22.83 -10.26 -16.40
C ALA A 484 -21.40 -10.47 -15.87
N CYS A 485 -21.28 -11.07 -14.67
CA CYS A 485 -20.00 -11.30 -14.01
C CYS A 485 -19.95 -12.62 -13.23
N GLY A 486 -18.74 -13.15 -13.07
CA GLY A 486 -18.46 -14.31 -12.24
C GLY A 486 -18.54 -14.02 -10.73
N LEU A 487 -18.44 -15.05 -9.91
CA LEU A 487 -18.58 -14.94 -8.46
C LEU A 487 -17.23 -14.77 -7.75
N GLN A 488 -16.17 -15.36 -8.30
CA GLN A 488 -14.88 -15.49 -7.60
C GLN A 488 -14.15 -14.15 -7.37
N ASP A 489 -14.27 -13.19 -8.28
CA ASP A 489 -13.43 -11.97 -8.30
C ASP A 489 -13.52 -11.21 -6.99
N ARG A 490 -14.74 -10.94 -6.55
CA ARG A 490 -15.03 -10.14 -5.37
C ARG A 490 -14.57 -10.82 -4.09
N VAL A 491 -14.70 -12.15 -4.04
CA VAL A 491 -14.30 -12.96 -2.89
C VAL A 491 -12.79 -12.86 -2.70
N ILE A 492 -12.01 -13.12 -3.76
CA ILE A 492 -10.54 -13.07 -3.69
C ILE A 492 -10.01 -11.67 -3.42
N GLN A 493 -10.62 -10.65 -4.03
CA GLN A 493 -10.19 -9.27 -3.81
C GLN A 493 -10.45 -8.80 -2.38
N LEU A 494 -11.54 -9.26 -1.76
CA LEU A 494 -11.89 -8.96 -0.37
C LEU A 494 -10.99 -9.72 0.62
N MET A 495 -10.86 -11.03 0.44
CA MET A 495 -10.19 -11.94 1.39
C MET A 495 -8.65 -11.93 1.26
N GLN A 496 -8.13 -11.64 0.05
CA GLN A 496 -6.72 -11.75 -0.32
C GLN A 496 -6.12 -13.14 -0.01
N GLY A 497 -4.81 -13.31 -0.18
CA GLY A 497 -4.16 -14.61 -0.03
C GLY A 497 -4.54 -15.60 -1.13
N CYS A 498 -4.54 -16.89 -0.79
CA CYS A 498 -5.03 -17.97 -1.64
C CYS A 498 -6.25 -18.63 -0.99
N VAL A 499 -7.34 -18.77 -1.74
CA VAL A 499 -8.63 -19.21 -1.20
C VAL A 499 -9.24 -20.26 -2.12
N THR A 500 -9.70 -21.36 -1.53
CA THR A 500 -10.67 -22.27 -2.17
C THR A 500 -12.07 -21.74 -1.93
N MET A 501 -12.85 -21.60 -3.00
CA MET A 501 -14.23 -21.13 -2.97
C MET A 501 -15.13 -22.22 -3.53
N ASP A 502 -16.05 -22.69 -2.70
CA ASP A 502 -17.10 -23.63 -3.11
C ASP A 502 -18.40 -22.87 -3.40
N PHE A 503 -18.90 -22.99 -4.65
CA PHE A 503 -20.20 -22.45 -5.05
C PHE A 503 -21.23 -23.57 -5.32
N THR A 504 -20.92 -24.81 -4.94
CA THR A 504 -21.89 -25.90 -4.93
C THR A 504 -22.96 -25.58 -3.87
N GLY A 505 -24.23 -25.47 -4.28
CA GLY A 505 -25.30 -24.96 -3.42
C GLY A 505 -25.35 -23.44 -3.37
N MET A 506 -25.99 -22.82 -4.37
CA MET A 506 -26.09 -21.36 -4.56
C MET A 506 -26.76 -20.58 -3.40
N THR A 507 -27.27 -21.27 -2.37
CA THR A 507 -28.10 -20.68 -1.32
C THR A 507 -27.40 -20.43 0.01
N SER A 508 -26.21 -20.99 0.29
CA SER A 508 -25.55 -20.77 1.59
C SER A 508 -24.12 -20.19 1.53
N GLY A 509 -23.32 -20.44 0.49
CA GLY A 509 -21.99 -19.79 0.37
C GLY A 509 -21.01 -20.12 1.51
N GLU A 510 -21.21 -21.25 2.19
CA GLU A 510 -20.66 -21.55 3.51
C GLU A 510 -19.22 -22.08 3.53
N GLU A 511 -18.56 -22.33 2.39
CA GLU A 511 -17.21 -22.93 2.39
C GLU A 511 -16.19 -22.13 1.56
N TRP A 512 -15.82 -20.94 2.04
CA TRP A 512 -14.60 -20.26 1.58
C TRP A 512 -13.47 -20.53 2.57
N LYS A 513 -12.37 -21.13 2.10
CA LYS A 513 -11.26 -21.56 2.94
C LYS A 513 -9.96 -20.92 2.49
N TRP A 514 -9.33 -20.13 3.37
CA TRP A 514 -7.94 -19.72 3.18
C TRP A 514 -7.03 -20.94 3.19
N LEU A 515 -6.19 -21.05 2.16
CA LEU A 515 -5.08 -21.97 2.15
C LEU A 515 -3.90 -21.36 2.91
N PRO A 516 -2.97 -22.19 3.46
CA PRO A 516 -1.82 -21.67 4.20
C PRO A 516 -0.97 -20.71 3.37
N ASP A 517 -0.40 -19.69 4.02
CA ASP A 517 0.56 -18.79 3.37
C ASP A 517 1.76 -19.59 2.82
N GLY A 518 2.25 -19.23 1.63
CA GLY A 518 3.36 -19.94 0.98
C GLY A 518 3.02 -21.36 0.45
N CYS A 519 1.72 -21.71 0.38
CA CYS A 519 1.26 -22.99 -0.20
C CYS A 519 1.43 -23.08 -1.72
N LEU A 520 1.57 -21.95 -2.42
CA LEU A 520 1.71 -21.91 -3.87
C LEU A 520 3.20 -22.11 -4.26
N PRO A 521 3.50 -22.91 -5.30
CA PRO A 521 4.85 -23.01 -5.84
C PRO A 521 5.26 -21.73 -6.58
N GLU A 522 6.54 -21.64 -6.96
CA GLU A 522 7.00 -20.57 -7.84
C GLU A 522 6.28 -20.65 -9.20
N MET A 523 5.68 -19.54 -9.60
CA MET A 523 4.85 -19.44 -10.80
C MET A 523 4.89 -18.04 -11.39
N TRP A 524 4.43 -17.93 -12.63
CA TRP A 524 4.43 -16.71 -13.41
C TRP A 524 3.06 -16.44 -14.01
N ILE A 525 2.81 -15.20 -14.39
CA ILE A 525 1.70 -14.84 -15.25
C ILE A 525 2.26 -14.26 -16.54
N ALA A 526 1.56 -14.55 -17.63
CA ALA A 526 1.90 -14.09 -18.96
C ALA A 526 0.69 -13.44 -19.62
N TYR A 527 0.93 -12.29 -20.22
CA TYR A 527 -0.06 -11.53 -20.99
C TYR A 527 0.65 -10.72 -22.07
N ARG A 528 -0.09 -10.24 -23.06
CA ARG A 528 0.47 -9.38 -24.13
C ARG A 528 0.77 -7.98 -23.58
N GLY A 529 1.89 -7.39 -24.00
CA GLY A 529 2.32 -6.07 -23.54
C GLY A 529 1.38 -4.93 -23.94
N GLU A 530 1.63 -3.73 -23.42
CA GLU A 530 0.85 -2.52 -23.71
C GLU A 530 0.64 -2.30 -25.22
N GLY A 531 -0.59 -2.02 -25.63
CA GLY A 531 -0.97 -1.80 -27.03
C GLY A 531 -1.52 -3.04 -27.76
N THR A 532 -1.40 -4.23 -27.17
CA THR A 532 -1.98 -5.46 -27.71
C THR A 532 -3.25 -5.86 -26.96
N ILE A 533 -4.37 -5.90 -27.70
CA ILE A 533 -5.72 -6.09 -27.15
C ILE A 533 -5.91 -7.52 -26.64
N GLY A 534 -6.34 -7.67 -25.39
CA GLY A 534 -6.98 -8.88 -24.89
C GLY A 534 -8.47 -8.92 -25.26
N GLU A 535 -8.99 -10.12 -25.53
CA GLU A 535 -10.38 -10.33 -25.98
C GLU A 535 -11.42 -9.80 -24.97
N ASP A 536 -12.51 -9.24 -25.50
CA ASP A 536 -13.66 -8.78 -24.74
C ASP A 536 -14.31 -9.94 -23.99
N SER A 537 -14.40 -9.82 -22.66
CA SER A 537 -15.08 -10.80 -21.80
C SER A 537 -16.57 -10.95 -22.09
N GLY A 538 -17.17 -10.04 -22.88
CA GLY A 538 -18.61 -9.98 -23.14
C GLY A 538 -19.07 -10.24 -24.58
N LYS A 539 -18.19 -10.45 -25.57
CA LYS A 539 -18.59 -10.45 -27.00
C LYS A 539 -18.45 -11.76 -27.79
N VAL A 540 -18.22 -12.89 -27.12
CA VAL A 540 -18.48 -14.19 -27.77
C VAL A 540 -19.72 -14.80 -27.15
N HIS A 541 -20.76 -14.99 -27.97
CA HIS A 541 -22.02 -15.63 -27.61
C HIS A 541 -21.80 -17.09 -27.15
N SER A 542 -21.27 -17.29 -25.95
CA SER A 542 -21.29 -18.61 -25.32
C SER A 542 -22.74 -18.86 -24.86
N ASN A 543 -23.39 -19.88 -25.42
CA ASN A 543 -24.68 -20.36 -24.91
C ASN A 543 -24.53 -21.15 -23.59
N LEU A 544 -23.36 -21.08 -22.93
CA LEU A 544 -23.01 -21.87 -21.75
C LEU A 544 -24.02 -21.69 -20.61
N ARG A 545 -24.44 -20.45 -20.33
CA ARG A 545 -25.49 -20.19 -19.32
C ARG A 545 -26.78 -20.92 -19.66
N SER A 546 -27.27 -20.77 -20.89
CA SER A 546 -28.49 -21.44 -21.35
C SER A 546 -28.37 -22.97 -21.32
N ARG A 547 -27.21 -23.53 -21.70
CA ARG A 547 -26.95 -24.99 -21.62
C ARG A 547 -26.94 -25.48 -20.18
N TYR A 548 -26.30 -24.73 -19.29
CA TYR A 548 -26.28 -25.04 -17.86
C TYR A 548 -27.68 -24.98 -17.24
N ASP A 549 -28.45 -23.93 -17.52
CA ASP A 549 -29.82 -23.76 -17.03
C ASP A 549 -30.75 -24.87 -17.57
N ALA A 550 -30.49 -25.36 -18.79
CA ALA A 550 -31.14 -26.52 -19.39
C ALA A 550 -30.65 -27.87 -18.83
N LYS A 551 -29.72 -27.89 -17.87
CA LYS A 551 -29.12 -29.08 -17.26
C LYS A 551 -28.45 -30.03 -18.28
N ASP A 552 -27.77 -29.46 -19.27
CA ASP A 552 -26.97 -30.20 -20.25
C ASP A 552 -25.96 -31.12 -19.53
N SER A 553 -26.03 -32.43 -19.80
CA SER A 553 -25.24 -33.44 -19.12
C SER A 553 -23.74 -33.32 -19.37
N GLU A 554 -23.33 -32.85 -20.56
CA GLU A 554 -21.92 -32.62 -20.89
C GLU A 554 -21.37 -31.44 -20.08
N VAL A 555 -22.11 -30.33 -20.02
CA VAL A 555 -21.73 -29.16 -19.21
C VAL A 555 -21.61 -29.54 -17.74
N LEU A 556 -22.59 -30.26 -17.18
CA LEU A 556 -22.58 -30.69 -15.79
C LEU A 556 -21.42 -31.65 -15.50
N ALA A 557 -21.09 -32.56 -16.43
CA ALA A 557 -19.96 -33.47 -16.28
C ALA A 557 -18.62 -32.71 -16.27
N ILE A 558 -18.43 -31.74 -17.17
CA ILE A 558 -17.21 -30.93 -17.23
C ILE A 558 -17.08 -30.06 -15.97
N VAL A 559 -18.17 -29.44 -15.50
CA VAL A 559 -18.17 -28.68 -14.24
C VAL A 559 -17.77 -29.57 -13.06
N LYS A 560 -18.28 -30.80 -13.00
CA LYS A 560 -17.90 -31.77 -11.98
C LYS A 560 -16.42 -32.14 -12.05
N GLU A 561 -15.87 -32.36 -13.25
CA GLU A 561 -14.43 -32.59 -13.42
C GLU A 561 -13.59 -31.40 -12.95
N LEU A 562 -14.01 -30.16 -13.24
CA LEU A 562 -13.35 -28.94 -12.75
C LEU A 562 -13.34 -28.88 -11.22
N CYS A 563 -14.44 -29.27 -10.55
CA CYS A 563 -14.48 -29.38 -9.09
C CYS A 563 -13.48 -30.41 -8.56
N SER A 564 -13.37 -31.58 -9.20
CA SER A 564 -12.40 -32.61 -8.80
C SER A 564 -10.94 -32.15 -8.94
N LEU A 565 -10.63 -31.30 -9.93
CA LEU A 565 -9.31 -30.66 -10.03
C LEU A 565 -9.04 -29.73 -8.85
N VAL A 566 -10.05 -28.98 -8.39
CA VAL A 566 -9.94 -28.11 -7.21
C VAL A 566 -9.72 -28.92 -5.95
N ASP A 567 -10.51 -29.97 -5.71
CA ASP A 567 -10.34 -30.82 -4.53
C ASP A 567 -8.93 -31.45 -4.49
N SER A 568 -8.45 -31.95 -5.63
CA SER A 568 -7.08 -32.51 -5.76
C SER A 568 -5.99 -31.45 -5.57
N GLY A 569 -6.17 -30.29 -6.20
CA GLY A 569 -5.24 -29.17 -6.11
C GLY A 569 -5.11 -28.63 -4.68
N GLN A 570 -6.23 -28.51 -3.96
CA GLN A 570 -6.22 -28.09 -2.56
C GLN A 570 -5.41 -29.06 -1.69
N ILE A 571 -5.62 -30.36 -1.82
CA ILE A 571 -4.86 -31.37 -1.07
C ILE A 571 -3.36 -31.22 -1.35
N ILE A 572 -2.98 -31.07 -2.61
CA ILE A 572 -1.57 -30.87 -3.01
C ILE A 572 -0.99 -29.60 -2.38
N LEU A 573 -1.70 -28.47 -2.45
CA LEU A 573 -1.23 -27.19 -1.89
C LEU A 573 -1.08 -27.25 -0.36
N GLU A 574 -2.03 -27.87 0.34
CA GLU A 574 -1.98 -28.07 1.79
C GLU A 574 -0.83 -29.00 2.22
N GLN A 575 -0.57 -30.07 1.48
CA GLN A 575 0.56 -30.97 1.74
C GLN A 575 1.91 -30.31 1.45
N GLY A 576 2.00 -29.54 0.35
CA GLY A 576 3.20 -28.78 0.01
C GLY A 576 3.54 -27.70 1.04
N ALA A 577 2.52 -27.03 1.60
CA ALA A 577 2.69 -26.08 2.70
C ALA A 577 3.22 -26.76 3.98
N LYS A 578 2.89 -28.04 4.21
CA LYS A 578 3.42 -28.86 5.32
C LYS A 578 4.83 -29.40 5.07
N GLY A 579 5.49 -29.01 3.97
CA GLY A 579 6.86 -29.38 3.64
C GLY A 579 7.00 -30.52 2.63
N ASN A 580 5.91 -31.19 2.24
CA ASN A 580 5.95 -32.24 1.21
C ASN A 580 5.91 -31.64 -0.20
N ARG A 581 7.00 -31.01 -0.65
CA ARG A 581 7.03 -30.31 -1.95
C ARG A 581 6.97 -31.24 -3.16
N GLU A 582 7.27 -32.53 -3.01
CA GLU A 582 7.21 -33.54 -4.09
C GLU A 582 5.82 -33.68 -4.72
N VAL A 583 4.76 -33.39 -3.96
CA VAL A 583 3.38 -33.47 -4.47
C VAL A 583 3.06 -32.41 -5.53
N TYR A 584 3.88 -31.36 -5.63
CA TYR A 584 3.71 -30.34 -6.67
C TYR A 584 3.96 -30.84 -8.08
N LYS A 585 4.62 -31.99 -8.25
CA LYS A 585 4.86 -32.60 -9.58
C LYS A 585 3.57 -32.87 -10.36
N GLU A 586 2.43 -32.99 -9.67
CA GLU A 586 1.11 -33.23 -10.28
C GLU A 586 0.43 -31.93 -10.75
N LEU A 587 0.81 -30.76 -10.22
CA LEU A 587 0.16 -29.48 -10.53
C LEU A 587 0.20 -29.10 -12.03
N PRO A 588 1.32 -29.28 -12.77
CA PRO A 588 1.37 -28.97 -14.21
C PRO A 588 0.32 -29.75 -15.01
N HIS A 589 0.03 -31.00 -14.61
CA HIS A 589 -1.02 -31.80 -15.22
C HIS A 589 -2.42 -31.22 -14.92
N LEU A 590 -2.71 -30.88 -13.66
CA LEU A 590 -4.00 -30.27 -13.28
C LEU A 590 -4.24 -28.94 -14.00
N ILE A 591 -3.22 -28.08 -14.07
CA ILE A 591 -3.25 -26.79 -14.78
C ILE A 591 -3.59 -27.02 -16.26
N SER A 592 -2.90 -27.95 -16.91
CA SER A 592 -3.12 -28.25 -18.33
C SER A 592 -4.50 -28.85 -18.58
N LYS A 593 -4.96 -29.77 -17.72
CA LYS A 593 -6.29 -30.40 -17.79
C LYS A 593 -7.40 -29.38 -17.57
N ASN A 594 -7.25 -28.41 -16.66
CA ASN A 594 -8.21 -27.32 -16.50
C ASN A 594 -8.37 -26.52 -17.81
N PHE A 595 -7.28 -26.21 -18.51
CA PHE A 595 -7.37 -25.50 -19.79
C PHE A 595 -8.11 -26.34 -20.85
N GLN A 596 -7.83 -27.64 -20.94
CA GLN A 596 -8.54 -28.56 -21.84
C GLN A 596 -10.04 -28.61 -21.54
N LEU A 597 -10.40 -28.72 -20.25
CA LEU A 597 -11.81 -28.72 -19.82
C LEU A 597 -12.50 -27.41 -20.15
N ARG A 598 -11.81 -26.27 -20.02
CA ARG A 598 -12.35 -24.99 -20.46
C ARG A 598 -12.64 -24.99 -21.96
N VAL A 599 -11.70 -25.46 -22.79
CA VAL A 599 -11.90 -25.53 -24.25
C VAL A 599 -13.08 -26.44 -24.57
N ALA A 600 -13.25 -27.57 -23.86
CA ALA A 600 -14.43 -28.43 -24.02
C ALA A 600 -15.73 -27.74 -23.59
N LEU A 601 -15.70 -26.98 -22.49
CA LEU A 601 -16.87 -26.33 -21.90
C LEU A 601 -17.44 -25.22 -22.78
N VAL A 602 -16.58 -24.32 -23.28
CA VAL A 602 -17.00 -23.14 -24.04
C VAL A 602 -16.73 -23.22 -25.54
N GLY A 603 -15.93 -24.18 -25.98
CA GLY A 603 -15.51 -24.34 -27.37
C GLY A 603 -14.27 -23.50 -27.72
N PRO A 604 -13.44 -23.96 -28.68
CA PRO A 604 -12.20 -23.29 -29.07
C PRO A 604 -12.43 -21.90 -29.69
N HIS A 605 -13.57 -21.68 -30.35
CA HIS A 605 -13.93 -20.37 -30.90
C HIS A 605 -14.19 -19.33 -29.82
N VAL A 606 -14.77 -19.73 -28.67
CA VAL A 606 -14.98 -18.84 -27.51
C VAL A 606 -13.70 -18.60 -26.74
N VAL A 607 -12.81 -19.59 -26.67
CA VAL A 607 -11.48 -19.39 -26.09
C VAL A 607 -10.64 -18.45 -26.95
N GLY A 608 -10.81 -18.49 -28.27
CA GLY A 608 -10.11 -17.60 -29.18
C GLY A 608 -8.66 -18.00 -29.44
N LYS A 609 -8.14 -17.56 -30.59
CA LYS A 609 -6.77 -17.88 -31.03
C LYS A 609 -5.73 -17.26 -30.11
N GLN A 610 -5.96 -16.03 -29.65
CA GLN A 610 -4.99 -15.31 -28.82
C GLN A 610 -4.70 -16.03 -27.51
N ASN A 611 -5.75 -16.51 -26.82
CA ASN A 611 -5.59 -17.23 -25.56
C ASN A 611 -5.00 -18.63 -25.77
N THR A 612 -5.34 -19.27 -26.89
CA THR A 612 -4.76 -20.58 -27.27
C THR A 612 -3.27 -20.45 -27.58
N ASP A 613 -2.87 -19.42 -28.33
CA ASP A 613 -1.47 -19.11 -28.64
C ASP A 613 -0.69 -18.85 -27.35
N LEU A 614 -1.26 -18.08 -26.42
CA LEU A 614 -0.61 -17.75 -25.15
C LEU A 614 -0.29 -19.00 -24.31
N VAL A 615 -1.20 -19.97 -24.25
CA VAL A 615 -0.94 -21.27 -23.61
C VAL A 615 0.06 -22.13 -24.40
N SER A 616 0.04 -22.06 -25.73
CA SER A 616 0.99 -22.77 -26.60
C SER A 616 2.42 -22.25 -26.43
N ILE A 617 2.60 -20.93 -26.38
CA ILE A 617 3.90 -20.27 -26.16
C ILE A 617 4.46 -20.64 -24.80
N ALA A 618 3.62 -20.67 -23.75
CA ALA A 618 4.05 -21.13 -22.44
C ALA A 618 4.60 -22.56 -22.48
N LYS A 619 3.97 -23.46 -23.23
CA LYS A 619 4.48 -24.84 -23.42
C LYS A 619 5.81 -24.87 -24.16
N GLN A 620 6.02 -24.02 -25.16
CA GLN A 620 7.30 -23.88 -25.85
C GLN A 620 8.41 -23.42 -24.89
N ALA A 621 8.07 -22.60 -23.89
CA ALA A 621 8.96 -22.17 -22.82
C ALA A 621 9.14 -23.21 -21.70
N GLY A 622 8.58 -24.43 -21.83
CA GLY A 622 8.69 -25.48 -20.81
C GLY A 622 7.73 -25.30 -19.62
N LEU A 623 6.67 -24.49 -19.78
CA LEU A 623 5.71 -24.18 -18.73
C LEU A 623 4.34 -24.84 -19.04
N ALA A 624 3.71 -25.42 -18.03
CA ALA A 624 2.28 -25.70 -18.08
C ALA A 624 1.51 -24.40 -17.89
N ALA A 625 0.41 -24.21 -18.62
CA ALA A 625 -0.34 -22.97 -18.54
C ALA A 625 -1.84 -23.14 -18.71
N LYS A 626 -2.57 -22.19 -18.11
CA LYS A 626 -3.99 -22.00 -18.30
C LYS A 626 -4.37 -20.54 -18.14
N MET A 627 -5.52 -20.16 -18.67
CA MET A 627 -6.06 -18.83 -18.50
C MET A 627 -6.42 -18.50 -17.04
N THR A 628 -6.13 -17.29 -16.58
CA THR A 628 -6.41 -16.82 -15.20
C THR A 628 -7.85 -16.37 -14.97
N GLY A 629 -8.52 -15.89 -16.01
CA GLY A 629 -9.89 -15.34 -15.96
C GLY A 629 -10.61 -15.51 -17.30
N SER A 630 -11.43 -14.54 -17.72
CA SER A 630 -12.18 -14.58 -18.99
C SER A 630 -11.29 -14.61 -20.24
N GLY A 631 -10.12 -13.96 -20.23
CA GLY A 631 -9.23 -13.85 -21.38
C GLY A 631 -8.01 -12.97 -21.12
N GLY A 632 -7.00 -13.06 -21.99
CA GLY A 632 -5.88 -12.11 -22.06
C GLY A 632 -4.70 -12.36 -21.12
N CYS A 633 -4.78 -13.32 -20.20
CA CYS A 633 -3.66 -13.71 -19.32
C CYS A 633 -3.68 -15.22 -19.02
N ALA A 634 -2.51 -15.83 -18.93
CA ALA A 634 -2.34 -17.17 -18.37
C ALA A 634 -1.45 -17.19 -17.13
N LEU A 635 -1.82 -18.09 -16.23
CA LEU A 635 -0.95 -18.63 -15.21
C LEU A 635 -0.02 -19.64 -15.86
N CYS A 636 1.27 -19.51 -15.58
CA CYS A 636 2.34 -20.36 -16.09
C CYS A 636 3.10 -20.99 -14.92
N LEU A 637 3.28 -22.31 -14.97
CA LEU A 637 3.94 -23.11 -13.94
C LEU A 637 5.05 -23.97 -14.56
N PRO A 638 6.25 -24.05 -13.97
CA PRO A 638 7.31 -24.93 -14.46
C PRO A 638 6.83 -26.39 -14.58
N ASN A 639 7.23 -27.06 -15.65
CA ASN A 639 6.92 -28.46 -15.85
C ASN A 639 8.21 -29.28 -16.06
N PRO A 640 8.68 -30.06 -15.06
CA PRO A 640 8.10 -30.28 -13.73
C PRO A 640 8.25 -29.06 -12.79
N VAL A 641 7.49 -29.03 -11.69
CA VAL A 641 7.57 -27.94 -10.71
C VAL A 641 8.91 -27.96 -9.99
N ARG A 642 9.66 -26.87 -10.13
CA ARG A 642 10.94 -26.62 -9.46
C ARG A 642 11.29 -25.15 -9.51
N GLN A 643 12.28 -24.75 -8.72
CA GLN A 643 12.88 -23.43 -8.85
C GLN A 643 13.67 -23.36 -10.17
N LEU A 644 13.43 -22.31 -10.95
CA LEU A 644 14.16 -22.04 -12.19
C LEU A 644 15.42 -21.22 -11.87
N SER A 645 16.54 -21.54 -12.51
CA SER A 645 17.75 -20.71 -12.49
C SER A 645 17.53 -19.40 -13.24
N GLY A 646 18.37 -18.40 -12.97
CA GLY A 646 18.29 -17.09 -13.65
C GLY A 646 18.36 -17.20 -15.18
N SER A 647 19.18 -18.12 -15.71
CA SER A 647 19.28 -18.41 -17.15
C SER A 647 18.01 -19.05 -17.72
N GLU A 648 17.34 -19.91 -16.95
CA GLU A 648 16.09 -20.54 -17.38
C GLU A 648 14.93 -19.52 -17.40
N VAL A 649 14.87 -18.65 -16.40
CA VAL A 649 13.90 -17.54 -16.38
C VAL A 649 14.14 -16.60 -17.56
N ALA A 650 15.40 -16.23 -17.84
CA ALA A 650 15.75 -15.39 -18.98
C ALA A 650 15.39 -16.07 -20.32
N GLY A 651 15.66 -17.37 -20.47
CA GLY A 651 15.28 -18.15 -21.64
C GLY A 651 13.76 -18.20 -21.85
N ALA A 652 12.99 -18.42 -20.78
CA ALA A 652 11.54 -18.40 -20.84
C ALA A 652 11.02 -17.00 -21.23
N LYS A 653 11.52 -15.94 -20.59
CA LYS A 653 11.17 -14.55 -20.94
C LYS A 653 11.43 -14.24 -22.42
N ALA A 654 12.58 -14.65 -22.95
CA ALA A 654 12.92 -14.45 -24.36
C ALA A 654 11.94 -15.16 -25.33
N VAL A 655 11.32 -16.27 -24.92
CA VAL A 655 10.27 -16.92 -25.72
C VAL A 655 9.01 -16.06 -25.75
N PHE A 656 8.56 -15.52 -24.61
CA PHE A 656 7.40 -14.63 -24.56
C PHE A 656 7.63 -13.29 -25.27
N GLU A 657 8.81 -12.69 -25.10
CA GLU A 657 9.17 -11.41 -25.71
C GLU A 657 9.18 -11.48 -27.25
N LYS A 658 9.56 -12.62 -27.85
CA LYS A 658 9.46 -12.86 -29.30
C LYS A 658 8.02 -12.79 -29.84
N HIS A 659 7.03 -12.84 -28.96
CA HIS A 659 5.60 -12.81 -29.30
C HIS A 659 4.89 -11.58 -28.70
N ASP A 660 5.66 -10.53 -28.33
CA ASP A 660 5.14 -9.30 -27.70
C ASP A 660 4.38 -9.57 -26.39
N MET A 661 4.85 -10.56 -25.63
CA MET A 661 4.29 -10.94 -24.33
C MET A 661 5.28 -10.67 -23.20
N VAL A 662 4.74 -10.36 -22.04
CA VAL A 662 5.48 -10.24 -20.79
C VAL A 662 5.29 -11.50 -19.95
N LEU A 663 6.31 -11.84 -19.18
CA LEU A 663 6.29 -12.93 -18.22
C LEU A 663 6.76 -12.41 -16.85
N HIS A 664 5.82 -12.25 -15.93
CA HIS A 664 6.08 -11.71 -14.59
C HIS A 664 5.98 -12.80 -13.54
N LYS A 665 6.91 -12.77 -12.59
CA LYS A 665 6.88 -13.68 -11.44
C LYS A 665 5.72 -13.29 -10.54
N VAL A 666 4.94 -14.27 -10.11
CA VAL A 666 3.80 -14.02 -9.25
C VAL A 666 4.25 -13.74 -7.82
N GLU A 667 3.80 -12.61 -7.30
CA GLU A 667 3.77 -12.31 -5.87
C GLU A 667 2.32 -12.29 -5.38
N VAL A 668 2.06 -13.03 -4.30
CA VAL A 668 0.73 -13.18 -3.70
C VAL A 668 0.63 -12.28 -2.48
N LEU A 669 -0.45 -11.50 -2.37
CA LEU A 669 -0.70 -10.71 -1.17
C LEU A 669 -0.95 -11.63 0.04
N PRO A 670 -0.54 -11.24 1.25
CA PRO A 670 -0.95 -11.95 2.46
C PRO A 670 -2.48 -11.94 2.58
N ARG A 671 -3.04 -12.89 3.34
CA ARG A 671 -4.46 -12.86 3.68
C ARG A 671 -4.81 -11.54 4.37
N ARG A 672 -5.98 -10.97 4.04
CA ARG A 672 -6.48 -9.78 4.71
C ARG A 672 -7.20 -10.19 5.97
N GLU A 673 -6.82 -9.62 7.11
CA GLU A 673 -7.57 -9.81 8.35
C GLU A 673 -8.95 -9.17 8.23
N TRP A 674 -9.99 -9.92 8.62
CA TRP A 674 -11.38 -9.48 8.67
C TRP A 674 -11.83 -9.43 10.13
N LEU A 675 -11.65 -8.28 10.76
CA LEU A 675 -11.95 -8.06 12.18
C LEU A 675 -13.05 -6.98 12.28
N PRO A 676 -14.20 -7.29 12.91
CA PRO A 676 -15.26 -6.32 13.20
C PRO A 676 -14.82 -5.16 14.09
#